data_AF-A0AAX7SI73-F1
#
_entry.id   AF-A0AAX7SI73-F1
#
_cell.length_a   1.000
_cell.length_b   1.000
_cell.length_c   1.000
_cell.angle_alpha   90.00
_cell.angle_beta   90.00
_cell.angle_gamma   90.00
#
_symmetry.space_group_name_H-M   'P 1'
#
loop_
_entity.id
_entity.type
_entity.pdbx_description
1 polymer ?
#
loop_
_entity_poly.entity_id
_entity_poly.type
_entity_poly.pdbx_seq_one_letter_code
_entity_poly.pdbx_strand_id
1 'polypeptide(L)'
;MTRIYLILPEESKAHLGIIWHEKYCFLNLEQGYWQEKGRWVGYEESFDPQAQVWVPTPISCLTFRSLIQLRHTMSPGVTILDCEEKTLDTITEKMVSEMVNKKEIRSGDREGVLNSLLQNHRYRLRHHPQIQTQIQMKYTQAFSRLLSKTPKGKDCISLLRVVDTIVKPTAVFVRLKEAVALDSALEAPEPVRFVFLLIGPSSSDMDYYETGRAMAALMANKVFNQTALQAKSARELINAVSKFMDCSIVIPPTEIKSEAMLSSVINFQKKLLQDKLGESYAFTMLADILTNKINRLFVCQPPIEDPLSRTGRPFGGMIRDIKRRYQYYKSDITDALNAQVLAAIIFIYFAALSPAITFGGLLAYKVDNMMGVPELLISTSIQGIIFCFVAAQPVLVIGFSGPLLVFEEAFYAFCKSQGIEYIVGRVWVGAWLVVIVVIIVALEGSFLVRFISRFTQEIFSILISLIFIYETFAKLGRIFKAHPLILNYEHVNASAEYPWHPKVEEIVTYDNSTGNKTLIVNTIKPSYPNTALLSMCLMMGCFFIAYFLRQFKNGTFLPGKIRRLIGDFGVPIAIVLMTLVDYNVQDTYTQKLIVPRGLTVSNPEKRGWLINPFGEHKPFPVWLMFASCIPAVLVFILIFLESQITTLIVSKPERKMVKGSGFHFDLLVLVGMGGLSAIFGVPWLSAATVRSVTHANALTVMSKGPKPVIEKVMEQRISGIVVALLVGLSVLMEPILKMIPMAALFGIFLYMGITSLNGIQLWDRVQLLLIPKKYHPNEPYATRVSTGRMHLYTAIQVVCLGVLWLVKSSQMSLALPFVLILTIPLRMLMTGHLFTELEMKCLDADDAKVTFEEEPGKDVYCESQMPL
;
A
#
# COMPACT_ATOMS: atom_id res chain seq x y z
N MET A 1 34.38 15.43 -7.20
CA MET A 1 34.01 16.85 -7.16
C MET A 1 33.15 17.10 -5.94
N THR A 2 33.64 17.93 -5.03
CA THR A 2 33.08 18.25 -3.71
C THR A 2 31.74 18.98 -3.88
N ARG A 3 30.60 18.29 -3.74
CA ARG A 3 29.28 18.94 -3.83
C ARG A 3 28.88 19.48 -2.46
N ILE A 4 29.17 20.75 -2.22
CA ILE A 4 28.81 21.44 -0.99
C ILE A 4 27.46 22.14 -1.25
N TYR A 5 26.40 21.71 -0.56
CA TYR A 5 25.02 22.19 -0.74
C TYR A 5 24.67 23.26 0.30
N LEU A 6 24.05 24.36 -0.14
CA LEU A 6 23.71 25.49 0.71
C LEU A 6 22.22 25.79 0.59
N ILE A 7 21.50 25.78 1.73
CA ILE A 7 20.03 25.94 1.77
C ILE A 7 19.66 27.41 2.00
N LEU A 8 18.77 27.95 1.15
CA LEU A 8 18.28 29.32 1.26
C LEU A 8 17.29 29.48 2.43
N PRO A 9 17.26 30.65 3.11
CA PRO A 9 16.40 30.92 4.27
C PRO A 9 14.89 30.74 4.08
N GLU A 10 14.37 30.84 2.85
CA GLU A 10 12.93 30.94 2.57
C GLU A 10 12.32 29.69 1.92
N GLU A 11 13.15 28.70 1.56
CA GLU A 11 12.74 27.50 0.82
C GLU A 11 11.89 26.50 1.61
N SER A 12 11.90 26.57 2.95
CA SER A 12 11.05 25.68 3.76
C SER A 12 9.55 25.96 3.62
N LYS A 13 9.15 27.04 2.93
CA LYS A 13 7.73 27.45 2.79
C LYS A 13 7.12 27.18 1.42
N ALA A 14 7.92 26.92 0.37
CA ALA A 14 7.37 26.61 -0.96
C ALA A 14 6.57 25.29 -0.95
N HIS A 15 7.00 24.29 -0.15
CA HIS A 15 6.27 23.03 0.06
C HIS A 15 5.04 23.16 0.98
N LEU A 16 4.84 24.32 1.63
CA LEU A 16 3.66 24.65 2.47
C LEU A 16 2.57 25.44 1.71
N GLY A 17 2.68 25.58 0.39
CA GLY A 17 1.67 26.25 -0.44
C GLY A 17 1.64 27.78 -0.30
N ILE A 18 2.72 28.39 0.20
CA ILE A 18 2.89 29.85 0.21
C ILE A 18 3.59 30.24 -1.10
N ILE A 19 2.80 30.47 -2.14
CA ILE A 19 3.30 30.88 -3.46
C ILE A 19 3.66 32.36 -3.39
N TRP A 20 4.95 32.68 -3.52
CA TRP A 20 5.42 34.05 -3.71
C TRP A 20 5.51 34.35 -5.21
N HIS A 21 4.95 35.49 -5.64
CA HIS A 21 4.99 35.95 -7.03
C HIS A 21 6.08 36.99 -7.22
N GLU A 22 7.30 36.52 -7.44
CA GLU A 22 8.41 37.33 -7.95
C GLU A 22 9.11 36.50 -9.01
N LYS A 23 9.29 37.06 -10.22
CA LYS A 23 9.91 36.33 -11.33
C LYS A 23 11.36 36.76 -11.49
N TYR A 24 12.24 35.76 -11.52
CA TYR A 24 13.65 35.96 -11.84
C TYR A 24 14.00 35.10 -13.03
N CYS A 25 14.48 35.72 -14.09
CA CYS A 25 14.83 35.04 -15.33
C CYS A 25 16.33 35.19 -15.58
N PHE A 26 16.94 34.11 -16.05
CA PHE A 26 18.32 34.18 -16.52
C PHE A 26 18.46 33.72 -17.96
N LEU A 27 19.17 34.53 -18.74
CA LEU A 27 19.38 34.34 -20.16
C LEU A 27 20.83 33.94 -20.39
N ASN A 28 21.05 32.88 -21.17
CA ASN A 28 22.37 32.46 -21.66
C ASN A 28 22.36 32.45 -23.18
N LEU A 29 23.45 32.89 -23.82
CA LEU A 29 23.57 32.93 -25.26
C LEU A 29 24.38 31.72 -25.77
N GLU A 30 23.69 30.69 -26.23
CA GLU A 30 24.28 29.55 -26.94
C GLU A 30 23.90 29.63 -28.43
N GLN A 31 24.86 29.47 -29.33
CA GLN A 31 24.62 29.47 -30.80
C GLN A 31 24.07 30.79 -31.38
N GLY A 32 24.42 31.94 -30.78
CA GLY A 32 24.17 33.27 -31.36
C GLY A 32 22.80 33.90 -31.06
N TYR A 33 22.02 33.36 -30.12
CA TYR A 33 20.75 33.94 -29.65
C TYR A 33 20.60 33.78 -28.13
N TRP A 34 19.87 34.72 -27.50
CA TRP A 34 19.55 34.61 -26.07
C TRP A 34 18.51 33.52 -25.83
N GLN A 35 18.78 32.62 -24.87
CA GLN A 35 17.86 31.57 -24.44
C GLN A 35 17.68 31.61 -22.91
N GLU A 36 16.42 31.56 -22.47
CA GLU A 36 16.08 31.39 -21.07
C GLU A 36 16.38 29.95 -20.63
N LYS A 37 17.24 29.79 -19.62
CA LYS A 37 17.68 28.46 -19.15
C LYS A 37 17.09 28.08 -17.79
N GLY A 38 16.52 29.02 -17.08
CA GLY A 38 15.86 28.78 -15.81
C GLY A 38 15.16 30.04 -15.31
N ARG A 39 14.19 29.81 -14.43
CA ARG A 39 13.40 30.88 -13.83
C ARG A 39 12.95 30.52 -12.43
N TRP A 40 12.69 31.54 -11.63
CA TRP A 40 12.04 31.40 -10.33
C TRP A 40 10.62 31.94 -10.42
N VAL A 41 9.62 31.10 -10.17
CA VAL A 41 8.19 31.48 -10.13
C VAL A 41 7.55 30.81 -8.92
N GLY A 42 7.92 31.27 -7.72
CA GLY A 42 7.57 30.64 -6.44
C GLY A 42 8.43 29.41 -6.09
N TYR A 43 8.88 28.66 -7.09
CA TYR A 43 9.90 27.61 -6.99
C TYR A 43 10.87 27.68 -8.19
N GLU A 44 12.03 27.04 -8.06
CA GLU A 44 13.04 27.00 -9.12
C GLU A 44 12.65 26.03 -10.24
N GLU A 45 12.50 26.56 -11.45
CA GLU A 45 12.27 25.81 -12.67
C GLU A 45 13.50 25.86 -13.57
N SER A 46 13.97 24.69 -14.01
CA SER A 46 15.01 24.56 -15.02
C SER A 46 14.40 24.16 -16.37
N PHE A 47 14.85 24.78 -17.45
CA PHE A 47 14.43 24.41 -18.79
C PHE A 47 15.19 23.17 -19.26
N ASP A 48 14.49 22.08 -19.56
CA ASP A 48 15.10 20.89 -20.17
C ASP A 48 15.13 21.03 -21.70
N PRO A 49 16.32 21.17 -22.33
CA PRO A 49 16.44 21.34 -23.77
C PRO A 49 16.00 20.11 -24.57
N GLN A 50 16.01 18.90 -23.98
CA GLN A 50 15.60 17.67 -24.67
C GLN A 50 14.08 17.48 -24.66
N ALA A 51 13.42 17.84 -23.55
CA ALA A 51 11.97 17.70 -23.39
C ALA A 51 11.18 18.94 -23.83
N GLN A 52 11.82 20.11 -23.98
CA GLN A 52 11.18 21.42 -24.21
C GLN A 52 10.08 21.75 -23.18
N VAL A 53 10.26 21.29 -21.94
CA VAL A 53 9.34 21.51 -20.82
C VAL A 53 10.11 22.11 -19.65
N TRP A 54 9.45 23.03 -18.94
CA TRP A 54 9.92 23.56 -17.66
C TRP A 54 9.75 22.50 -16.58
N VAL A 55 10.85 22.11 -15.93
CA VAL A 55 10.84 21.08 -14.89
C VAL A 55 11.03 21.74 -13.52
N PRO A 56 10.11 21.53 -12.56
CA PRO A 56 10.31 21.97 -11.19
C PRO A 56 11.46 21.19 -10.56
N THR A 57 12.36 21.89 -9.89
CA THR A 57 13.40 21.22 -9.08
C THR A 57 12.84 20.96 -7.67
N PRO A 58 12.91 19.72 -7.16
CA PRO A 58 12.29 19.37 -5.88
C PRO A 58 12.98 20.02 -4.67
N ILE A 59 14.24 20.41 -4.82
CA ILE A 59 15.06 21.15 -3.85
C ILE A 59 15.98 22.07 -4.66
N SER A 60 15.77 23.37 -4.57
CA SER A 60 16.72 24.36 -5.09
C SER A 60 17.95 24.36 -4.19
N CYS A 61 19.12 24.23 -4.80
CA CYS A 61 20.36 24.16 -4.06
C CYS A 61 21.46 24.92 -4.79
N LEU A 62 22.18 25.73 -4.00
CA LEU A 62 23.32 26.47 -4.49
C LEU A 62 24.60 25.76 -4.10
N THR A 63 25.59 25.81 -4.99
CA THR A 63 26.94 25.42 -4.64
C THR A 63 27.61 26.55 -3.85
N PHE A 64 28.28 26.20 -2.75
CA PHE A 64 29.03 27.19 -1.98
C PHE A 64 30.09 27.92 -2.83
N ARG A 65 30.66 27.19 -3.81
CA ARG A 65 31.64 27.72 -4.76
C ARG A 65 31.08 28.88 -5.60
N SER A 66 29.86 28.78 -6.11
CA SER A 66 29.28 29.82 -6.99
C SER A 66 28.99 31.12 -6.22
N LEU A 67 28.61 31.04 -4.94
CA LEU A 67 28.43 32.21 -4.08
C LEU A 67 29.74 32.94 -3.76
N ILE A 68 30.82 32.20 -3.47
CA ILE A 68 32.15 32.79 -3.28
C ILE A 68 32.62 33.47 -4.56
N GLN A 69 32.44 32.80 -5.68
CA GLN A 69 32.76 33.30 -7.01
C GLN A 69 31.96 34.57 -7.36
N LEU A 70 30.67 34.62 -7.01
CA LEU A 70 29.84 35.81 -7.13
C LEU A 70 30.36 36.97 -6.28
N ARG A 71 30.68 36.74 -5.00
CA ARG A 71 31.26 37.79 -4.14
C ARG A 71 32.59 38.32 -4.70
N HIS A 72 33.46 37.42 -5.16
CA HIS A 72 34.77 37.80 -5.69
C HIS A 72 34.64 38.62 -6.98
N THR A 73 33.68 38.31 -7.84
CA THR A 73 33.43 39.04 -9.10
C THR A 73 32.67 40.35 -8.90
N MET A 74 31.79 40.45 -7.90
CA MET A 74 31.10 41.69 -7.55
C MET A 74 32.02 42.73 -6.88
N SER A 75 33.11 42.30 -6.21
CA SER A 75 34.02 43.22 -5.52
C SER A 75 34.77 44.21 -6.45
N PRO A 76 35.39 43.78 -7.57
CA PRO A 76 35.93 44.68 -8.58
C PRO A 76 34.87 45.16 -9.60
N GLY A 77 33.65 44.62 -9.53
CA GLY A 77 32.59 44.85 -10.49
C GLY A 77 32.07 46.29 -10.59
N VAL A 78 31.31 46.55 -11.65
CA VAL A 78 30.66 47.84 -11.88
C VAL A 78 29.29 47.82 -11.22
N THR A 79 28.96 48.86 -10.45
CA THR A 79 27.65 48.99 -9.79
C THR A 79 27.07 50.34 -10.17
N ILE A 80 25.91 50.33 -10.81
CA ILE A 80 25.16 51.52 -11.22
C ILE A 80 23.89 51.55 -10.40
N LEU A 81 23.74 52.57 -9.55
CA LEU A 81 22.56 52.76 -8.72
C LEU A 81 21.71 53.89 -9.32
N ASP A 82 20.39 53.67 -9.37
CA ASP A 82 19.39 54.63 -9.84
C ASP A 82 19.56 55.05 -11.31
N CYS A 83 19.68 54.07 -12.19
CA CYS A 83 19.67 54.21 -13.65
C CYS A 83 18.34 54.83 -14.13
N GLU A 84 18.37 55.87 -14.95
CA GLU A 84 17.16 56.55 -15.47
C GLU A 84 16.74 56.04 -16.85
N GLU A 85 17.59 55.24 -17.49
CA GLU A 85 17.39 54.64 -18.80
C GLU A 85 16.23 53.65 -18.81
N LYS A 86 15.47 53.64 -19.91
CA LYS A 86 14.21 52.89 -20.05
C LYS A 86 14.23 51.78 -21.11
N THR A 87 15.31 51.62 -21.85
CA THR A 87 15.42 50.57 -22.88
C THR A 87 16.64 49.69 -22.61
N LEU A 88 16.54 48.39 -22.91
CA LEU A 88 17.64 47.45 -22.70
C LEU A 88 18.92 47.90 -23.43
N ASP A 89 18.77 48.47 -24.63
CA ASP A 89 19.89 48.92 -25.45
C ASP A 89 20.64 50.08 -24.79
N THR A 90 19.92 51.09 -24.30
CA THR A 90 20.52 52.25 -23.61
C THR A 90 21.10 51.88 -22.24
N ILE A 91 20.46 50.94 -21.53
CA ILE A 91 21.00 50.35 -20.29
C ILE A 91 22.32 49.64 -20.60
N THR A 92 22.36 48.83 -21.67
CA THR A 92 23.54 48.07 -22.08
C THR A 92 24.70 48.96 -22.52
N GLU A 93 24.43 50.02 -23.29
CA GLU A 93 25.43 51.02 -23.68
C GLU A 93 26.06 51.70 -22.46
N LYS A 94 25.24 52.06 -21.46
CA LYS A 94 25.72 52.66 -20.22
C LYS A 94 26.55 51.68 -19.40
N MET A 95 26.12 50.42 -19.30
CA MET A 95 26.86 49.36 -18.62
C MET A 95 28.26 49.18 -19.22
N VAL A 96 28.34 49.05 -20.55
CA VAL A 96 29.63 48.89 -21.25
C VAL A 96 30.51 50.13 -21.11
N SER A 97 29.94 51.33 -21.16
CA SER A 97 30.68 52.58 -20.99
C SER A 97 31.29 52.69 -19.58
N GLU A 98 30.54 52.31 -18.54
CA GLU A 98 31.03 52.28 -17.17
C GLU A 98 32.07 51.19 -16.91
N MET A 99 31.98 50.05 -17.61
CA MET A 99 33.01 49.00 -17.57
C MET A 99 34.35 49.48 -18.14
N VAL A 100 34.32 50.28 -19.20
CA VAL A 100 35.53 50.90 -19.77
C VAL A 100 36.08 51.99 -18.85
N ASN A 101 35.20 52.82 -18.26
CA ASN A 101 35.60 53.86 -17.30
C ASN A 101 36.34 53.29 -16.07
N LYS A 102 35.85 52.17 -15.53
CA LYS A 102 36.51 51.46 -14.42
C LYS A 102 37.72 50.61 -14.82
N LYS A 103 38.10 50.60 -16.11
CA LYS A 103 39.18 49.78 -16.68
C LYS A 103 38.98 48.27 -16.46
N GLU A 104 37.73 47.82 -16.37
CA GLU A 104 37.40 46.40 -16.31
C GLU A 104 37.50 45.74 -17.70
N ILE A 105 37.24 46.50 -18.77
CA ILE A 105 37.38 46.10 -20.18
C ILE A 105 38.34 47.07 -20.90
N ARG A 106 39.12 46.58 -21.87
CA ARG A 106 39.98 47.42 -22.72
C ARG A 106 39.12 48.25 -23.67
N SER A 107 39.51 49.50 -23.95
CA SER A 107 38.74 50.39 -24.85
C SER A 107 38.50 49.80 -26.25
N GLY A 108 39.41 48.94 -26.75
CA GLY A 108 39.27 48.24 -28.03
C GLY A 108 38.24 47.11 -28.05
N ASP A 109 37.86 46.57 -26.89
CA ASP A 109 36.88 45.47 -26.78
C ASP A 109 35.44 45.99 -26.60
N ARG A 110 35.26 47.32 -26.52
CA ARG A 110 33.96 47.99 -26.30
C ARG A 110 32.91 47.59 -27.32
N GLU A 111 33.22 47.73 -28.61
CA GLU A 111 32.29 47.44 -29.71
C GLU A 111 32.00 45.93 -29.78
N GLY A 112 33.02 45.11 -29.54
CA GLY A 112 32.88 43.65 -29.46
C GLY A 112 31.88 43.25 -28.39
N VAL A 113 32.00 43.79 -27.17
CA VAL A 113 31.09 43.48 -26.06
C VAL A 113 29.70 44.08 -26.27
N LEU A 114 29.60 45.30 -26.80
CA LEU A 114 28.30 45.95 -27.07
C LEU A 114 27.49 45.19 -28.13
N ASN A 115 28.10 44.91 -29.29
CA ASN A 115 27.46 44.16 -30.38
C ASN A 115 27.05 42.76 -29.95
N SER A 116 27.82 42.20 -29.02
CA SER A 116 27.51 40.91 -28.44
C SER A 116 26.18 41.01 -27.68
N LEU A 117 26.04 41.95 -26.74
CA LEU A 117 24.89 42.06 -25.84
C LEU A 117 23.59 42.43 -26.57
N LEU A 118 23.69 43.20 -27.66
CA LEU A 118 22.57 43.65 -28.49
C LEU A 118 22.06 42.61 -29.51
N GLN A 119 22.49 41.34 -29.44
CA GLN A 119 22.02 40.28 -30.34
C GLN A 119 20.56 39.89 -30.11
N ASN A 120 19.85 39.52 -31.19
CA ASN A 120 18.41 39.21 -31.18
C ASN A 120 18.02 38.07 -30.22
N HIS A 121 16.95 38.28 -29.47
CA HIS A 121 16.30 37.28 -28.61
C HIS A 121 15.41 36.35 -29.46
N ARG A 122 15.48 35.03 -29.23
CA ARG A 122 14.65 34.06 -29.97
C ARG A 122 13.35 33.79 -29.21
N TYR A 123 12.25 34.44 -29.62
CA TYR A 123 10.91 34.04 -29.19
C TYR A 123 10.50 32.72 -29.85
N ARG A 124 10.03 31.74 -29.06
CA ARG A 124 9.40 30.52 -29.58
C ARG A 124 8.02 30.34 -28.98
N LEU A 125 7.02 30.86 -29.68
CA LEU A 125 5.61 30.61 -29.40
C LEU A 125 5.21 29.26 -30.01
N ARG A 126 4.96 28.23 -29.17
CA ARG A 126 4.09 27.09 -29.50
C ARG A 126 3.39 26.56 -28.26
N HIS A 127 2.16 27.04 -28.04
CA HIS A 127 1.17 26.29 -27.29
C HIS A 127 0.94 24.93 -27.98
N HIS A 128 1.28 23.83 -27.31
CA HIS A 128 0.60 22.56 -27.57
C HIS A 128 -0.53 22.41 -26.54
N PRO A 129 -1.81 22.46 -26.98
CA PRO A 129 -2.92 22.15 -26.10
C PRO A 129 -3.06 20.64 -26.09
N GLN A 130 -2.62 19.95 -25.03
CA GLN A 130 -3.26 18.71 -24.59
C GLN A 130 -2.77 18.22 -23.22
N ILE A 131 -3.76 18.08 -22.33
CA ILE A 131 -3.76 17.33 -21.06
C ILE A 131 -2.98 18.00 -19.91
N GLN A 132 -3.49 19.15 -19.44
CA GLN A 132 -3.45 19.48 -18.02
C GLN A 132 -4.89 19.66 -17.51
N THR A 133 -5.22 18.79 -16.56
CA THR A 133 -6.53 18.52 -16.00
C THR A 133 -7.15 19.74 -15.32
N GLN A 134 -8.50 19.79 -15.36
CA GLN A 134 -9.42 20.82 -14.85
C GLN A 134 -9.19 21.34 -13.42
N ILE A 135 -8.24 20.79 -12.66
CA ILE A 135 -7.83 21.32 -11.36
C ILE A 135 -7.05 22.62 -11.55
N GLN A 136 -6.25 22.76 -12.62
CA GLN A 136 -5.41 23.94 -12.82
C GLN A 136 -6.21 25.20 -13.23
N MET A 137 -7.30 25.06 -13.99
CA MET A 137 -8.12 26.19 -14.47
C MET A 137 -8.89 26.94 -13.37
N LYS A 138 -9.30 26.26 -12.29
CA LYS A 138 -9.94 26.94 -11.14
C LYS A 138 -8.94 27.71 -10.29
N TYR A 139 -7.70 27.25 -10.21
CA TYR A 139 -6.62 28.02 -9.60
C TYR A 139 -6.29 29.22 -10.48
N THR A 140 -6.09 29.09 -11.80
CA THR A 140 -5.71 30.24 -12.66
C THR A 140 -6.74 31.38 -12.70
N GLN A 141 -8.05 31.10 -12.61
CA GLN A 141 -9.09 32.14 -12.63
C GLN A 141 -9.29 32.89 -11.30
N ALA A 142 -9.07 32.26 -10.16
CA ALA A 142 -9.06 32.94 -8.86
C ALA A 142 -7.77 33.75 -8.66
N PHE A 143 -6.68 33.27 -9.26
CA PHE A 143 -5.33 33.80 -9.15
C PHE A 143 -5.07 35.00 -10.07
N SER A 144 -5.67 35.03 -11.25
CA SER A 144 -5.67 36.22 -12.13
C SER A 144 -6.39 37.43 -11.50
N ARG A 145 -7.34 37.21 -10.58
CA ARG A 145 -7.98 38.29 -9.80
C ARG A 145 -7.09 38.81 -8.67
N LEU A 146 -6.18 37.98 -8.14
CA LEU A 146 -5.23 38.31 -7.08
C LEU A 146 -4.02 39.13 -7.58
N LEU A 147 -3.62 38.92 -8.84
CA LEU A 147 -2.59 39.68 -9.59
C LEU A 147 -2.87 41.20 -9.68
N SER A 148 -4.07 41.66 -9.34
CA SER A 148 -4.46 43.07 -9.41
C SER A 148 -4.03 43.92 -8.19
N LYS A 149 -3.49 43.32 -7.13
CA LYS A 149 -3.31 44.01 -5.83
C LYS A 149 -1.88 44.06 -5.24
N THR A 150 -0.87 43.46 -5.85
CA THR A 150 0.53 43.62 -5.41
C THR A 150 1.22 44.76 -6.16
N PRO A 151 2.00 45.63 -5.48
CA PRO A 151 2.68 46.74 -6.14
C PRO A 151 3.68 46.22 -7.18
N LYS A 152 3.54 46.75 -8.39
CA LYS A 152 4.31 46.41 -9.59
C LYS A 152 5.79 46.79 -9.41
N GLY A 153 6.71 45.88 -9.72
CA GLY A 153 8.11 46.20 -10.01
C GLY A 153 9.16 45.75 -9.00
N LYS A 154 9.40 44.44 -8.88
CA LYS A 154 10.50 43.86 -8.06
C LYS A 154 11.33 42.81 -8.78
N ASP A 155 11.14 42.62 -10.08
CA ASP A 155 11.76 41.52 -10.81
C ASP A 155 13.22 41.86 -11.15
N CYS A 156 14.09 40.84 -11.12
CA CYS A 156 15.50 40.96 -11.51
C CYS A 156 15.80 40.08 -12.73
N ILE A 157 16.45 40.66 -13.74
CA ILE A 157 16.98 39.92 -14.88
C ILE A 157 18.47 39.67 -14.67
N SER A 158 18.90 38.42 -14.84
CA SER A 158 20.33 38.05 -14.88
C SER A 158 20.75 37.69 -16.30
N LEU A 159 21.60 38.51 -16.91
CA LEU A 159 22.18 38.29 -18.23
C LEU A 159 23.55 37.63 -18.07
N LEU A 160 23.75 36.45 -18.67
CA LEU A 160 25.01 35.72 -18.62
C LEU A 160 25.62 35.65 -20.01
N ARG A 161 26.90 35.98 -20.12
CA ARG A 161 27.60 35.93 -21.39
C ARG A 161 29.01 35.40 -21.28
N VAL A 162 29.37 34.54 -22.23
CA VAL A 162 30.75 34.12 -22.43
C VAL A 162 31.32 34.88 -23.65
N VAL A 163 32.42 35.59 -23.44
CA VAL A 163 33.13 36.36 -24.48
C VAL A 163 34.63 36.15 -24.31
N ASP A 164 35.25 35.43 -25.25
CA ASP A 164 36.66 35.04 -25.18
C ASP A 164 37.64 36.21 -25.38
N THR A 165 37.16 37.38 -25.82
CA THR A 165 37.99 38.60 -25.94
C THR A 165 38.33 39.23 -24.58
N ILE A 166 37.58 38.91 -23.52
CA ILE A 166 37.80 39.47 -22.18
C ILE A 166 38.76 38.60 -21.39
N VAL A 167 39.77 39.21 -20.78
CA VAL A 167 40.83 38.49 -20.02
C VAL A 167 40.36 38.02 -18.64
N LYS A 168 39.42 38.73 -18.00
CA LYS A 168 38.91 38.42 -16.64
C LYS A 168 37.36 38.46 -16.57
N PRO A 169 36.72 37.60 -15.77
CA PRO A 169 35.28 37.67 -15.56
C PRO A 169 34.91 38.97 -14.82
N THR A 170 33.93 39.69 -15.37
CA THR A 170 33.47 40.99 -14.87
C THR A 170 31.96 40.94 -14.62
N ALA A 171 31.55 41.37 -13.42
CA ALA A 171 30.14 41.49 -13.05
C ALA A 171 29.69 42.95 -13.05
N VAL A 172 28.46 43.20 -13.53
CA VAL A 172 27.80 44.51 -13.51
C VAL A 172 26.45 44.36 -12.83
N PHE A 173 26.18 45.20 -11.84
CA PHE A 173 24.89 45.28 -11.16
C PHE A 173 24.27 46.65 -11.38
N VAL A 174 23.02 46.67 -11.86
CA VAL A 174 22.27 47.89 -12.16
C VAL A 174 20.96 47.89 -11.40
N ARG A 175 20.71 48.96 -10.64
CA ARG A 175 19.39 49.27 -10.07
C ARG A 175 18.75 50.38 -10.90
N LEU A 176 17.57 50.13 -11.45
CA LEU A 176 16.79 51.15 -12.16
C LEU A 176 16.06 52.07 -11.16
N LYS A 177 15.89 53.35 -11.51
CA LYS A 177 15.18 54.36 -10.71
C LYS A 177 13.68 54.13 -10.67
N GLU A 178 13.10 53.66 -11.76
CA GLU A 178 11.70 53.20 -11.90
C GLU A 178 11.70 51.76 -12.41
N ALA A 179 10.66 50.98 -12.11
CA ALA A 179 10.55 49.64 -12.67
C ALA A 179 10.07 49.75 -14.13
N VAL A 180 10.81 49.13 -15.05
CA VAL A 180 10.62 49.29 -16.50
C VAL A 180 10.28 47.94 -17.13
N ALA A 181 9.25 47.90 -17.96
CA ALA A 181 8.94 46.70 -18.74
C ALA A 181 9.91 46.62 -19.94
N LEU A 182 10.72 45.56 -19.98
CA LEU A 182 11.69 45.34 -21.04
C LEU A 182 11.09 44.39 -22.10
N ASP A 183 10.48 44.97 -23.13
CA ASP A 183 9.74 44.24 -24.18
C ASP A 183 10.59 43.29 -25.03
N SER A 184 11.92 43.42 -25.00
CA SER A 184 12.85 42.65 -25.84
C SER A 184 13.45 41.40 -25.17
N ALA A 185 13.31 41.22 -23.85
CA ALA A 185 14.09 40.21 -23.10
C ALA A 185 13.29 39.03 -22.50
N LEU A 186 11.97 39.16 -22.27
CA LEU A 186 11.16 38.21 -21.50
C LEU A 186 9.95 37.68 -22.28
N GLU A 187 9.57 36.41 -22.07
CA GLU A 187 8.39 35.79 -22.72
C GLU A 187 7.07 36.55 -22.45
N ALA A 188 6.98 37.27 -21.32
CA ALA A 188 5.91 38.22 -20.99
C ALA A 188 6.51 39.55 -20.50
N PRO A 189 5.92 40.71 -20.87
CA PRO A 189 6.44 42.01 -20.45
C PRO A 189 6.17 42.24 -18.96
N GLU A 190 7.21 42.05 -18.14
CA GLU A 190 7.16 42.26 -16.69
C GLU A 190 8.05 43.44 -16.28
N PRO A 191 7.65 44.22 -15.25
CA PRO A 191 8.39 45.40 -14.82
C PRO A 191 9.64 45.04 -14.02
N VAL A 192 10.80 45.20 -14.65
CA VAL A 192 12.12 44.87 -14.10
C VAL A 192 12.66 46.05 -13.29
N ARG A 193 13.21 45.76 -12.11
CA ARG A 193 13.84 46.77 -11.23
C ARG A 193 15.36 46.64 -11.15
N PHE A 194 15.87 45.43 -11.33
CA PHE A 194 17.29 45.11 -11.20
C PHE A 194 17.79 44.36 -12.43
N VAL A 195 18.98 44.71 -12.90
CA VAL A 195 19.66 44.03 -14.00
C VAL A 195 21.06 43.63 -13.53
N PHE A 196 21.35 42.34 -13.60
CA PHE A 196 22.67 41.79 -13.33
C PHE A 196 23.26 41.24 -14.62
N LEU A 197 24.52 41.56 -14.90
CA LEU A 197 25.24 41.08 -16.06
C LEU A 197 26.56 40.46 -15.63
N LEU A 198 26.85 39.25 -16.10
CA LEU A 198 28.11 38.56 -15.86
C LEU A 198 28.74 38.19 -17.21
N ILE A 199 29.95 38.70 -17.47
CA ILE A 199 30.68 38.46 -18.72
C ILE A 199 32.09 37.94 -18.42
N GLY A 200 32.56 36.92 -19.15
CA GLY A 200 33.97 36.50 -19.10
C GLY A 200 34.35 35.44 -20.12
N PRO A 201 35.62 34.99 -20.16
CA PRO A 201 36.11 34.03 -21.15
C PRO A 201 35.70 32.58 -20.85
N SER A 202 35.67 31.72 -21.88
CA SER A 202 35.37 30.29 -21.75
C SER A 202 36.44 29.50 -20.99
N SER A 203 37.65 30.03 -20.88
CA SER A 203 38.82 29.40 -20.25
C SER A 203 38.89 29.58 -18.73
N SER A 204 37.95 30.31 -18.12
CA SER A 204 37.92 30.52 -16.67
C SER A 204 37.35 29.30 -15.93
N ASP A 205 37.89 28.99 -14.75
CA ASP A 205 37.39 27.97 -13.80
C ASP A 205 36.08 28.41 -13.07
N MET A 206 35.24 29.18 -13.77
CA MET A 206 34.01 29.79 -13.28
C MET A 206 32.81 29.20 -14.02
N ASP A 207 31.88 28.61 -13.27
CA ASP A 207 30.60 28.19 -13.82
C ASP A 207 29.64 29.38 -13.88
N TYR A 208 29.59 30.06 -15.02
CA TYR A 208 28.72 31.23 -15.23
C TYR A 208 27.26 30.91 -14.90
N TYR A 209 26.77 29.74 -15.32
CA TYR A 209 25.41 29.27 -15.06
C TYR A 209 25.10 29.16 -13.55
N GLU A 210 25.96 28.48 -12.78
CA GLU A 210 25.80 28.34 -11.32
C GLU A 210 25.88 29.68 -10.60
N THR A 211 26.73 30.60 -11.09
CA THR A 211 26.93 31.94 -10.52
C THR A 211 25.72 32.85 -10.77
N GLY A 212 25.15 32.80 -11.98
CA GLY A 212 23.90 33.50 -12.28
C GLY A 212 22.70 32.95 -11.49
N ARG A 213 22.64 31.62 -11.31
CA ARG A 213 21.64 30.97 -10.46
C ARG A 213 21.77 31.42 -9.00
N ALA A 214 23.00 31.52 -8.48
CA ALA A 214 23.26 32.04 -7.14
C ALA A 214 22.80 33.51 -6.98
N MET A 215 23.00 34.36 -7.99
CA MET A 215 22.52 35.74 -7.95
C MET A 215 20.98 35.83 -7.98
N ALA A 216 20.31 35.02 -8.81
CA ALA A 216 18.85 34.96 -8.84
C ALA A 216 18.27 34.51 -7.49
N ALA A 217 18.87 33.48 -6.90
CA ALA A 217 18.50 32.98 -5.58
C ALA A 217 18.76 34.01 -4.45
N LEU A 218 19.83 34.82 -4.55
CA LEU A 218 20.05 35.94 -3.63
C LEU A 218 18.97 37.02 -3.79
N MET A 219 18.59 37.35 -5.01
CA MET A 219 17.55 38.37 -5.27
C MET A 219 16.17 37.93 -4.82
N ALA A 220 15.88 36.63 -4.85
CA ALA A 220 14.67 36.04 -4.28
C ALA A 220 14.60 36.17 -2.76
N ASN A 221 15.74 36.35 -2.07
CA ASN A 221 15.75 36.58 -0.63
C ASN A 221 15.23 37.98 -0.30
N LYS A 222 14.15 38.05 0.49
CA LYS A 222 13.51 39.32 0.85
C LYS A 222 14.45 40.31 1.56
N VAL A 223 15.34 39.83 2.42
CA VAL A 223 16.29 40.68 3.16
C VAL A 223 17.30 41.28 2.19
N PHE A 224 17.88 40.46 1.32
CA PHE A 224 18.83 40.94 0.32
C PHE A 224 18.18 41.93 -0.66
N ASN A 225 16.98 41.60 -1.16
CA ASN A 225 16.20 42.47 -2.05
C ASN A 225 15.93 43.85 -1.43
N GLN A 226 15.50 43.90 -0.16
CA GLN A 226 15.30 45.15 0.57
C GLN A 226 16.60 45.95 0.74
N THR A 227 17.70 45.26 1.08
CA THR A 227 19.00 45.93 1.18
C THR A 227 19.49 46.46 -0.17
N ALA A 228 19.24 45.75 -1.27
CA ALA A 228 19.58 46.19 -2.62
C ALA A 228 18.74 47.39 -3.08
N LEU A 229 17.45 47.46 -2.68
CA LEU A 229 16.61 48.63 -2.90
C LEU A 229 17.11 49.87 -2.14
N GLN A 230 17.64 49.69 -0.92
CA GLN A 230 18.06 50.79 -0.05
C GLN A 230 19.54 51.16 -0.19
N ALA A 231 20.34 50.33 -0.85
CA ALA A 231 21.79 50.51 -0.95
C ALA A 231 22.15 51.86 -1.57
N LYS A 232 23.09 52.58 -0.96
CA LYS A 232 23.66 53.84 -1.48
C LYS A 232 25.07 53.65 -2.04
N SER A 233 25.71 52.52 -1.71
CA SER A 233 27.08 52.20 -2.12
C SER A 233 27.21 50.74 -2.55
N ALA A 234 28.11 50.46 -3.50
CA ALA A 234 28.50 49.11 -3.88
C ALA A 234 29.01 48.28 -2.68
N ARG A 235 29.64 48.93 -1.69
CA ARG A 235 30.13 48.26 -0.47
C ARG A 235 29.00 47.68 0.38
N GLU A 236 27.84 48.35 0.42
CA GLU A 236 26.67 47.87 1.17
C GLU A 236 26.06 46.63 0.52
N LEU A 237 26.03 46.58 -0.82
CA LEU A 237 25.57 45.41 -1.56
C LEU A 237 26.50 44.20 -1.34
N ILE A 238 27.82 44.40 -1.41
CA ILE A 238 28.81 43.33 -1.13
C ILE A 238 28.74 42.86 0.33
N ASN A 239 28.50 43.79 1.26
CA ASN A 239 28.28 43.46 2.67
C ASN A 239 26.98 42.65 2.85
N ALA A 240 25.93 42.95 2.08
CA ALA A 240 24.69 42.17 2.09
C ALA A 240 24.90 40.73 1.58
N VAL A 241 25.70 40.53 0.53
CA VAL A 241 26.11 39.18 0.07
C VAL A 241 26.89 38.45 1.17
N SER A 242 27.78 39.15 1.88
CA SER A 242 28.57 38.57 2.97
C SER A 242 27.68 38.16 4.15
N LYS A 243 26.75 39.03 4.56
CA LYS A 243 25.74 38.72 5.59
C LYS A 243 24.86 37.54 5.20
N PHE A 244 24.52 37.40 3.92
CA PHE A 244 23.77 36.25 3.42
C PHE A 244 24.57 34.95 3.61
N MET A 245 25.84 34.93 3.23
CA MET A 245 26.71 33.76 3.43
C MET A 245 26.87 33.42 4.91
N ASP A 246 26.98 34.42 5.80
CA ASP A 246 27.06 34.22 7.25
C ASP A 246 25.79 33.62 7.89
N CYS A 247 24.66 33.66 7.17
CA CYS A 247 23.36 33.10 7.57
C CYS A 247 23.00 31.80 6.82
N SER A 248 23.91 31.31 5.99
CA SER A 248 23.72 30.12 5.19
C SER A 248 24.34 28.88 5.84
N ILE A 249 23.69 27.74 5.68
CA ILE A 249 24.16 26.46 6.23
C ILE A 249 24.71 25.62 5.09
N VAL A 250 25.93 25.13 5.28
CA VAL A 250 26.61 24.22 4.38
C VAL A 250 26.34 22.77 4.80
N ILE A 251 25.85 21.97 3.87
CA ILE A 251 25.55 20.55 4.05
C ILE A 251 26.53 19.71 3.21
N PRO A 252 27.15 18.67 3.81
CA PRO A 252 28.02 17.75 3.07
C PRO A 252 27.25 16.96 1.99
N PRO A 253 27.93 16.47 0.94
CA PRO A 253 27.31 15.71 -0.15
C PRO A 253 26.86 14.31 0.28
N THR A 254 25.74 14.24 1.00
CA THR A 254 25.01 13.00 1.23
C THR A 254 23.68 13.07 0.49
N GLU A 255 23.30 12.00 -0.21
CA GLU A 255 21.98 11.89 -0.84
C GLU A 255 20.88 12.12 0.21
N ILE A 256 20.24 13.29 0.19
CA ILE A 256 19.13 13.63 1.09
C ILE A 256 17.93 12.79 0.65
N LYS A 257 17.66 11.70 1.38
CA LYS A 257 16.60 10.73 1.06
C LYS A 257 15.26 11.06 1.72
N SER A 258 15.20 12.01 2.66
CA SER A 258 13.98 12.33 3.42
C SER A 258 13.91 13.79 3.88
N GLU A 259 12.71 14.38 3.75
CA GLU A 259 12.32 15.73 4.16
C GLU A 259 12.50 15.98 5.68
N ALA A 260 12.43 14.93 6.49
CA ALA A 260 12.58 15.02 7.95
C ALA A 260 13.98 15.48 8.38
N MET A 261 15.04 15.14 7.64
CA MET A 261 16.41 15.60 7.94
C MET A 261 16.55 17.11 7.77
N LEU A 262 15.82 17.71 6.83
CA LEU A 262 15.85 19.15 6.55
C LEU A 262 15.17 19.97 7.65
N SER A 263 14.12 19.42 8.28
CA SER A 263 13.33 20.13 9.30
C SER A 263 14.15 20.61 10.51
N SER A 264 15.11 19.79 10.96
CA SER A 264 16.02 20.13 12.07
C SER A 264 16.99 21.26 11.70
N VAL A 265 17.54 21.21 10.48
CA VAL A 265 18.45 22.22 9.93
C VAL A 265 17.72 23.56 9.73
N ILE A 266 16.47 23.52 9.27
CA ILE A 266 15.62 24.71 9.08
C ILE A 266 15.36 25.40 10.44
N ASN A 267 15.07 24.63 11.49
CA ASN A 267 14.84 25.20 12.82
C ASN A 267 16.13 25.82 13.40
N PHE A 268 17.27 25.19 13.20
CA PHE A 268 18.56 25.75 13.56
C PHE A 268 18.88 27.04 12.79
N GLN A 269 18.61 27.06 11.49
CA GLN A 269 18.76 28.27 10.65
C GLN A 269 17.85 29.41 11.12
N LYS A 270 16.59 29.11 11.44
CA LYS A 270 15.64 30.09 11.99
C LYS A 270 16.16 30.71 13.28
N LYS A 271 16.74 29.91 14.16
CA LYS A 271 17.34 30.38 15.42
C LYS A 271 18.56 31.27 15.15
N LEU A 272 19.45 30.89 14.24
CA LEU A 272 20.58 31.72 13.79
C LEU A 272 20.13 33.06 13.20
N LEU A 273 19.06 33.07 12.40
CA LEU A 273 18.48 34.29 11.83
C LEU A 273 17.86 35.18 12.92
N GLN A 274 17.17 34.59 13.90
CA GLN A 274 16.62 35.32 15.05
C GLN A 274 17.74 35.96 15.89
N ASP A 275 18.82 35.22 16.15
CA ASP A 275 19.94 35.69 16.97
C ASP A 275 20.78 36.77 16.28
N LYS A 276 20.94 36.73 14.95
CA LYS A 276 21.80 37.67 14.20
C LYS A 276 21.10 38.91 13.63
N LEU A 277 19.80 38.85 13.30
CA LEU A 277 19.12 39.96 12.58
C LEU A 277 18.29 40.92 13.44
N GLY A 278 18.02 40.63 14.72
CA GLY A 278 17.30 41.55 15.62
C GLY A 278 15.92 42.03 15.12
N GLU A 279 15.38 43.07 15.76
CA GLU A 279 13.98 43.56 15.67
C GLU A 279 13.36 43.66 14.25
N SER A 280 14.16 43.85 13.20
CA SER A 280 13.69 43.91 11.80
C SER A 280 13.11 42.58 11.29
N TYR A 281 13.55 41.45 11.85
CA TYR A 281 13.01 40.12 11.51
C TYR A 281 11.71 39.84 12.29
N ALA A 282 11.54 40.41 13.49
CA ALA A 282 10.36 40.22 14.33
C ALA A 282 9.09 40.83 13.69
N PHE A 283 9.20 42.01 13.07
CA PHE A 283 8.10 42.63 12.33
C PHE A 283 7.69 41.82 11.10
N THR A 284 8.67 41.26 10.38
CA THR A 284 8.44 40.39 9.21
C THR A 284 7.81 39.05 9.63
N MET A 285 8.21 38.51 10.79
CA MET A 285 7.63 37.30 11.36
C MET A 285 6.19 37.52 11.85
N LEU A 286 5.89 38.67 12.45
CA LEU A 286 4.53 39.02 12.92
C LEU A 286 3.55 39.14 11.74
N ALA A 287 3.99 39.77 10.65
CA ALA A 287 3.23 39.86 9.40
C ALA A 287 3.02 38.48 8.75
N ASP A 288 4.03 37.61 8.79
CA ASP A 288 3.96 36.22 8.33
C ASP A 288 3.06 35.34 9.21
N ILE A 289 3.03 35.55 10.52
CA ILE A 289 2.16 34.79 11.44
C ILE A 289 0.70 35.18 11.22
N LEU A 290 0.41 36.48 11.03
CA LEU A 290 -0.94 36.99 10.73
C LEU A 290 -1.48 36.46 9.39
N THR A 291 -0.65 36.48 8.34
CA THR A 291 -1.02 35.91 7.03
C THR A 291 -1.13 34.38 7.07
N ASN A 292 -0.27 33.68 7.82
CA ASN A 292 -0.39 32.23 8.01
C ASN A 292 -1.64 31.84 8.80
N LYS A 293 -2.09 32.65 9.77
CA LYS A 293 -3.34 32.40 10.51
C LYS A 293 -4.56 32.53 9.61
N ILE A 294 -4.55 33.52 8.70
CA ILE A 294 -5.61 33.72 7.72
C ILE A 294 -5.59 32.61 6.64
N ASN A 295 -4.41 32.21 6.17
CA ASN A 295 -4.27 31.11 5.19
C ASN A 295 -4.64 29.74 5.78
N ARG A 296 -4.35 29.48 7.06
CA ARG A 296 -4.81 28.26 7.77
C ARG A 296 -6.34 28.20 7.94
N LEU A 297 -7.01 29.35 8.00
CA LEU A 297 -8.48 29.41 8.06
C LEU A 297 -9.14 29.04 6.72
N PHE A 298 -8.45 29.21 5.59
CA PHE A 298 -8.94 28.89 4.25
C PHE A 298 -8.41 27.54 3.69
N VAL A 299 -7.34 26.98 4.26
CA VAL A 299 -6.83 25.63 3.93
C VAL A 299 -7.09 24.69 5.10
N CYS A 300 -8.37 24.40 5.36
CA CYS A 300 -8.75 23.22 6.12
C CYS A 300 -8.80 22.03 5.15
N GLN A 301 -7.68 21.34 4.94
CA GLN A 301 -7.80 19.90 4.73
C GLN A 301 -8.29 19.31 6.06
N PRO A 302 -9.35 18.51 6.08
CA PRO A 302 -9.80 17.91 7.33
C PRO A 302 -8.65 17.05 7.89
N PRO A 303 -8.45 17.02 9.22
CA PRO A 303 -7.46 16.14 9.84
C PRO A 303 -7.72 14.70 9.39
N ILE A 304 -6.65 13.90 9.24
CA ILE A 304 -6.75 12.46 8.97
C ILE A 304 -7.49 11.84 10.15
N GLU A 305 -8.81 11.73 10.04
CA GLU A 305 -9.60 11.16 11.12
C GLU A 305 -9.34 9.65 11.18
N ASP A 306 -8.89 9.17 12.33
CA ASP A 306 -8.69 7.75 12.58
C ASP A 306 -10.06 7.03 12.51
N PRO A 307 -10.25 6.06 11.59
CA PRO A 307 -11.54 5.40 11.37
C PRO A 307 -12.00 4.55 12.59
N LEU A 308 -11.11 4.25 13.52
CA LEU A 308 -11.36 3.38 14.67
C LEU A 308 -11.62 4.17 15.97
N SER A 309 -11.71 5.50 15.91
CA SER A 309 -11.86 6.34 17.11
C SER A 309 -13.29 6.26 17.64
N ARG A 310 -13.43 6.06 18.95
CA ARG A 310 -14.74 5.99 19.58
C ARG A 310 -15.53 7.27 19.40
N THR A 311 -16.78 7.16 18.98
CA THR A 311 -17.69 8.31 18.84
C THR A 311 -18.59 8.51 20.06
N GLY A 312 -18.71 7.50 20.91
CA GLY A 312 -19.44 7.57 22.18
C GLY A 312 -20.96 7.61 22.03
N ARG A 313 -21.49 7.32 20.84
CA ARG A 313 -22.93 7.25 20.53
C ARG A 313 -23.25 5.87 19.97
N PRO A 314 -24.37 5.24 20.34
CA PRO A 314 -24.75 3.96 19.76
C PRO A 314 -24.86 4.08 18.24
N PHE A 315 -24.26 3.13 17.51
CA PHE A 315 -24.13 3.12 16.05
C PHE A 315 -23.34 4.30 15.42
N GLY A 316 -22.68 5.14 16.22
CA GLY A 316 -21.98 6.31 15.70
C GLY A 316 -20.83 5.97 14.76
N GLY A 317 -20.06 4.91 15.08
CA GLY A 317 -19.01 4.38 14.20
C GLY A 317 -19.55 3.89 12.84
N MET A 318 -20.69 3.19 12.83
CA MET A 318 -21.33 2.70 11.61
C MET A 318 -21.82 3.85 10.72
N ILE A 319 -22.47 4.85 11.29
CA ILE A 319 -22.98 6.01 10.54
C ILE A 319 -21.81 6.78 9.90
N ARG A 320 -20.69 6.90 10.61
CA ARG A 320 -19.47 7.53 10.10
C ARG A 320 -18.88 6.76 8.91
N ASP A 321 -18.80 5.43 9.01
CA ASP A 321 -18.34 4.55 7.92
C ASP A 321 -19.21 4.72 6.66
N ILE A 322 -20.53 4.71 6.83
CA ILE A 322 -21.50 4.88 5.72
C ILE A 322 -21.35 6.27 5.09
N LYS A 323 -21.33 7.33 5.90
CA LYS A 323 -21.26 8.71 5.41
C LYS A 323 -19.98 8.97 4.62
N ARG A 324 -18.85 8.40 5.07
CA ARG A 324 -17.56 8.49 4.39
C ARG A 324 -17.59 7.76 3.04
N ARG A 325 -18.06 6.51 3.00
CA ARG A 325 -17.99 5.70 1.77
C ARG A 325 -19.03 6.09 0.72
N TYR A 326 -20.23 6.46 1.13
CA TYR A 326 -21.34 6.72 0.20
C TYR A 326 -21.02 7.85 -0.80
N GLN A 327 -20.20 8.82 -0.41
CA GLN A 327 -19.74 9.92 -1.29
C GLN A 327 -18.95 9.41 -2.51
N TYR A 328 -18.20 8.31 -2.35
CA TYR A 328 -17.36 7.73 -3.39
C TYR A 328 -18.08 6.67 -4.23
N TYR A 329 -19.35 6.37 -3.95
CA TYR A 329 -20.07 5.27 -4.62
C TYR A 329 -20.13 5.45 -6.15
N LYS A 330 -20.37 6.68 -6.64
CA LYS A 330 -20.37 6.97 -8.09
C LYS A 330 -18.98 6.79 -8.71
N SER A 331 -17.93 7.18 -7.99
CA SER A 331 -16.54 7.02 -8.45
C SER A 331 -16.14 5.54 -8.55
N ASP A 332 -16.66 4.67 -7.67
CA ASP A 332 -16.35 3.24 -7.67
C ASP A 332 -16.83 2.52 -8.95
N ILE A 333 -17.87 3.05 -9.61
CA ILE A 333 -18.40 2.53 -10.87
C ILE A 333 -17.60 3.06 -12.05
N THR A 334 -17.24 4.35 -12.05
CA THR A 334 -16.46 4.95 -13.14
C THR A 334 -15.02 4.44 -13.18
N ASP A 335 -14.41 4.18 -12.01
CA ASP A 335 -13.02 3.71 -11.90
C ASP A 335 -12.84 2.26 -12.37
N ALA A 336 -13.93 1.51 -12.53
CA ALA A 336 -13.91 0.11 -12.96
C ALA A 336 -13.67 -0.08 -14.47
N LEU A 337 -13.82 0.98 -15.28
CA LEU A 337 -13.68 0.95 -16.75
C LEU A 337 -12.21 0.95 -17.23
N ASN A 338 -11.35 0.14 -16.62
CA ASN A 338 -9.94 0.02 -16.96
C ASN A 338 -9.61 -1.43 -17.38
N ALA A 339 -8.80 -1.61 -18.43
CA ALA A 339 -8.35 -2.93 -18.88
C ALA A 339 -7.64 -3.75 -17.78
N GLN A 340 -6.97 -3.08 -16.82
CA GLN A 340 -6.39 -3.75 -15.65
C GLN A 340 -7.45 -4.44 -14.77
N VAL A 341 -8.65 -3.87 -14.67
CA VAL A 341 -9.76 -4.44 -13.89
C VAL A 341 -10.23 -5.76 -14.50
N LEU A 342 -10.31 -5.84 -15.83
CA LEU A 342 -10.70 -7.08 -16.51
C LEU A 342 -9.69 -8.20 -16.23
N ALA A 343 -8.38 -7.91 -16.28
CA ALA A 343 -7.35 -8.88 -15.91
C ALA A 343 -7.46 -9.30 -14.43
N ALA A 344 -7.74 -8.36 -13.53
CA ALA A 344 -7.97 -8.65 -12.12
C ALA A 344 -9.21 -9.53 -11.89
N ILE A 345 -10.31 -9.31 -12.62
CA ILE A 345 -11.52 -10.13 -12.54
C ILE A 345 -11.22 -11.59 -12.87
N ILE A 346 -10.56 -11.84 -14.01
CA ILE A 346 -10.25 -13.20 -14.44
C ILE A 346 -9.33 -13.88 -13.42
N PHE A 347 -8.29 -13.18 -12.96
CA PHE A 347 -7.36 -13.71 -11.97
C PHE A 347 -8.04 -14.06 -10.64
N ILE A 348 -8.85 -13.14 -10.10
CA ILE A 348 -9.50 -13.32 -8.81
C ILE A 348 -10.66 -14.31 -8.87
N TYR A 349 -11.34 -14.45 -10.02
CA TYR A 349 -12.30 -15.53 -10.24
C TYR A 349 -11.68 -16.90 -9.98
N PHE A 350 -10.54 -17.20 -10.62
CA PHE A 350 -9.87 -18.48 -10.41
C PHE A 350 -9.29 -18.62 -8.99
N ALA A 351 -8.77 -17.53 -8.42
CA ALA A 351 -8.28 -17.52 -7.04
C ALA A 351 -9.41 -17.67 -6.00
N ALA A 352 -10.65 -17.33 -6.33
CA ALA A 352 -11.82 -17.52 -5.47
C ALA A 352 -12.48 -18.89 -5.66
N LEU A 353 -12.57 -19.36 -6.91
CA LEU A 353 -13.20 -20.63 -7.29
C LEU A 353 -12.44 -21.82 -6.72
N SER A 354 -11.11 -21.84 -6.83
CA SER A 354 -10.30 -22.98 -6.37
C SER A 354 -10.50 -23.25 -4.86
N PRO A 355 -10.31 -22.28 -3.94
CA PRO A 355 -10.62 -22.48 -2.53
C PRO A 355 -12.09 -22.86 -2.28
N ALA A 356 -13.05 -22.27 -2.98
CA ALA A 356 -14.47 -22.60 -2.80
C ALA A 356 -14.77 -24.08 -3.13
N ILE A 357 -14.21 -24.61 -4.22
CA ILE A 357 -14.33 -26.03 -4.57
C ILE A 357 -13.66 -26.90 -3.50
N THR A 358 -12.43 -26.54 -3.12
CA THR A 358 -11.64 -27.33 -2.16
C THR A 358 -12.32 -27.40 -0.78
N PHE A 359 -12.78 -26.27 -0.25
CA PHE A 359 -13.48 -26.21 1.03
C PHE A 359 -14.87 -26.81 0.96
N GLY A 360 -15.58 -26.65 -0.15
CA GLY A 360 -16.89 -27.26 -0.35
C GLY A 360 -16.81 -28.79 -0.37
N GLY A 361 -15.77 -29.34 -1.01
CA GLY A 361 -15.51 -30.79 -1.04
C GLY A 361 -15.10 -31.33 0.34
N LEU A 362 -14.27 -30.58 1.08
CA LEU A 362 -13.94 -30.93 2.46
C LEU A 362 -15.16 -30.86 3.38
N LEU A 363 -15.99 -29.83 3.24
CA LEU A 363 -17.20 -29.66 4.04
C LEU A 363 -18.18 -30.82 3.79
N ALA A 364 -18.43 -31.16 2.53
CA ALA A 364 -19.25 -32.30 2.14
C ALA A 364 -18.76 -33.61 2.80
N TYR A 365 -17.45 -33.84 2.79
CA TYR A 365 -16.84 -35.01 3.42
C TYR A 365 -16.98 -35.02 4.95
N LYS A 366 -16.97 -33.85 5.61
CA LYS A 366 -16.98 -33.74 7.08
C LYS A 366 -18.38 -33.79 7.69
N VAL A 367 -19.39 -33.31 6.96
CA VAL A 367 -20.79 -33.25 7.45
C VAL A 367 -21.69 -34.29 6.76
N ASP A 368 -21.14 -35.42 6.33
CA ASP A 368 -21.85 -36.53 5.68
C ASP A 368 -22.78 -36.07 4.52
N ASN A 369 -22.28 -35.20 3.63
CA ASN A 369 -22.98 -34.59 2.49
C ASN A 369 -24.25 -33.80 2.85
N MET A 370 -24.45 -33.40 4.11
CA MET A 370 -25.54 -32.49 4.47
C MET A 370 -25.37 -31.12 3.81
N MET A 371 -24.14 -30.75 3.45
CA MET A 371 -23.78 -29.45 2.89
C MET A 371 -22.48 -29.59 2.12
N GLY A 372 -22.39 -29.06 0.91
CA GLY A 372 -21.25 -29.30 0.03
C GLY A 372 -20.88 -28.13 -0.86
N VAL A 373 -20.35 -28.49 -2.04
CA VAL A 373 -19.82 -27.53 -3.02
C VAL A 373 -20.90 -26.60 -3.59
N PRO A 374 -22.09 -27.07 -4.01
CA PRO A 374 -23.11 -26.20 -4.57
C PRO A 374 -23.58 -25.13 -3.59
N GLU A 375 -23.87 -25.51 -2.34
CA GLU A 375 -24.35 -24.58 -1.32
C GLU A 375 -23.29 -23.54 -0.98
N LEU A 376 -22.01 -23.95 -0.95
CA LEU A 376 -20.92 -23.02 -0.74
C LEU A 376 -20.73 -22.06 -1.92
N LEU A 377 -20.79 -22.53 -3.17
CA LEU A 377 -20.66 -21.67 -4.35
C LEU A 377 -21.82 -20.67 -4.45
N ILE A 378 -23.04 -21.12 -4.20
CA ILE A 378 -24.25 -20.26 -4.19
C ILE A 378 -24.17 -19.26 -3.06
N SER A 379 -23.78 -19.69 -1.85
CA SER A 379 -23.57 -18.77 -0.72
C SER A 379 -22.55 -17.70 -1.06
N THR A 380 -21.40 -18.11 -1.61
CA THR A 380 -20.30 -17.20 -1.97
C THR A 380 -20.72 -16.21 -3.03
N SER A 381 -21.54 -16.64 -3.99
CA SER A 381 -22.06 -15.77 -5.05
C SER A 381 -23.05 -14.74 -4.51
N ILE A 382 -24.12 -15.18 -3.83
CA ILE A 382 -25.17 -14.28 -3.33
C ILE A 382 -24.61 -13.33 -2.28
N GLN A 383 -23.87 -13.85 -1.30
CA GLN A 383 -23.27 -13.01 -0.27
C GLN A 383 -22.19 -12.10 -0.84
N GLY A 384 -21.39 -12.57 -1.80
CA GLY A 384 -20.39 -11.73 -2.45
C GLY A 384 -21.01 -10.55 -3.20
N ILE A 385 -22.11 -10.77 -3.93
CA ILE A 385 -22.83 -9.72 -4.68
C ILE A 385 -23.40 -8.69 -3.72
N ILE A 386 -24.20 -9.13 -2.73
CA ILE A 386 -24.85 -8.23 -1.77
C ILE A 386 -23.78 -7.44 -0.99
N PHE A 387 -22.71 -8.10 -0.56
CA PHE A 387 -21.62 -7.43 0.14
C PHE A 387 -20.93 -6.39 -0.74
N CYS A 388 -20.56 -6.69 -1.98
CA CYS A 388 -19.86 -5.72 -2.83
C CYS A 388 -20.74 -4.49 -3.17
N PHE A 389 -22.07 -4.66 -3.23
CA PHE A 389 -23.00 -3.54 -3.39
C PHE A 389 -23.07 -2.65 -2.15
N VAL A 390 -23.11 -3.23 -0.96
CA VAL A 390 -23.37 -2.48 0.27
C VAL A 390 -22.08 -2.05 0.97
N ALA A 391 -21.06 -2.90 1.01
CA ALA A 391 -19.85 -2.76 1.83
C ALA A 391 -19.15 -1.40 1.73
N ALA A 392 -18.55 -1.02 2.85
CA ALA A 392 -17.63 0.09 2.97
C ALA A 392 -16.28 -0.22 2.29
N GLN A 393 -15.79 -1.47 2.35
CA GLN A 393 -14.60 -1.90 1.61
C GLN A 393 -14.91 -3.02 0.58
N PRO A 394 -15.27 -2.68 -0.67
CA PRO A 394 -15.64 -3.67 -1.69
C PRO A 394 -14.44 -4.44 -2.28
N VAL A 395 -13.21 -4.10 -1.91
CA VAL A 395 -12.01 -4.88 -2.27
C VAL A 395 -11.94 -6.21 -1.51
N LEU A 396 -12.66 -6.32 -0.39
CA LEU A 396 -12.73 -7.56 0.38
C LEU A 396 -13.49 -8.65 -0.40
N VAL A 397 -12.87 -9.81 -0.52
CA VAL A 397 -13.46 -11.00 -1.15
C VAL A 397 -13.92 -11.93 -0.05
N ILE A 398 -15.23 -12.15 0.02
CA ILE A 398 -15.85 -13.07 0.97
C ILE A 398 -15.63 -14.52 0.53
N GLY A 399 -15.46 -15.41 1.50
CA GLY A 399 -15.78 -16.81 1.29
C GLY A 399 -15.49 -17.66 2.52
N PHE A 400 -15.56 -18.98 2.35
CA PHE A 400 -15.36 -19.90 3.46
C PHE A 400 -13.91 -19.96 3.91
N SER A 401 -13.70 -20.18 5.20
CA SER A 401 -12.39 -20.24 5.84
C SER A 401 -12.17 -21.56 6.58
N GLY A 402 -10.91 -21.86 6.87
CA GLY A 402 -10.51 -23.06 7.61
C GLY A 402 -11.10 -23.13 9.03
N PRO A 403 -11.07 -22.06 9.83
CA PRO A 403 -11.68 -22.07 11.16
C PRO A 403 -13.18 -22.32 11.14
N LEU A 404 -13.90 -21.78 10.15
CA LEU A 404 -15.32 -22.08 9.96
C LEU A 404 -15.54 -23.57 9.66
N LEU A 405 -14.70 -24.19 8.82
CA LEU A 405 -14.75 -25.64 8.57
C LEU A 405 -14.60 -26.47 9.85
N VAL A 406 -13.66 -26.11 10.72
CA VAL A 406 -13.42 -26.80 12.00
C VAL A 406 -14.62 -26.66 12.93
N PHE A 407 -15.24 -25.47 12.97
CA PHE A 407 -16.47 -25.27 13.72
C PHE A 407 -17.60 -26.17 13.22
N GLU A 408 -17.84 -26.23 11.90
CA GLU A 408 -18.89 -27.08 11.33
C GLU A 408 -18.69 -28.56 11.66
N GLU A 409 -17.44 -29.05 11.54
CA GLU A 409 -17.10 -30.44 11.89
C GLU A 409 -17.43 -30.74 13.36
N ALA A 410 -17.02 -29.85 14.27
CA ALA A 410 -17.26 -30.03 15.70
C ALA A 410 -18.76 -29.92 16.05
N PHE A 411 -19.47 -28.94 15.46
CA PHE A 411 -20.90 -28.75 15.69
C PHE A 411 -21.72 -29.92 15.12
N TYR A 412 -21.34 -30.44 13.95
CA TYR A 412 -21.95 -31.63 13.38
C TYR A 412 -21.73 -32.87 14.24
N ALA A 413 -20.49 -33.11 14.70
CA ALA A 413 -20.17 -34.23 15.59
C ALA A 413 -20.94 -34.14 16.92
N PHE A 414 -21.05 -32.95 17.51
CA PHE A 414 -21.84 -32.70 18.71
C PHE A 414 -23.32 -33.03 18.48
N CYS A 415 -23.94 -32.47 17.44
CA CYS A 415 -25.34 -32.73 17.10
C CYS A 415 -25.61 -34.21 16.85
N LYS A 416 -24.69 -34.91 16.16
CA LYS A 416 -24.79 -36.35 15.91
C LYS A 416 -24.72 -37.16 17.21
N SER A 417 -23.84 -36.81 18.15
CA SER A 417 -23.70 -37.49 19.44
C SER A 417 -24.94 -37.35 20.34
N GLN A 418 -25.61 -36.20 20.25
CA GLN A 418 -26.80 -35.89 21.05
C GLN A 418 -28.12 -36.23 20.33
N GLY A 419 -28.05 -36.73 19.08
CA GLY A 419 -29.23 -37.03 18.27
C GLY A 419 -30.05 -35.80 17.85
N ILE A 420 -29.43 -34.62 17.84
CA ILE A 420 -30.03 -33.33 17.47
C ILE A 420 -29.89 -33.11 15.96
N GLU A 421 -30.91 -32.50 15.34
CA GLU A 421 -30.81 -32.05 13.95
C GLU A 421 -29.80 -30.89 13.81
N TYR A 422 -28.65 -31.21 13.21
CA TYR A 422 -27.57 -30.25 12.96
C TYR A 422 -28.04 -29.00 12.20
N ILE A 423 -28.86 -29.18 11.17
CA ILE A 423 -29.24 -28.08 10.28
C ILE A 423 -30.18 -27.08 10.97
N VAL A 424 -31.06 -27.54 11.85
CA VAL A 424 -31.97 -26.68 12.63
C VAL A 424 -31.22 -25.96 13.74
N GLY A 425 -30.30 -26.67 14.42
CA GLY A 425 -29.39 -26.03 15.38
C GLY A 425 -28.57 -24.90 14.74
N ARG A 426 -28.14 -25.08 13.49
CA ARG A 426 -27.45 -24.04 12.70
C ARG A 426 -28.29 -22.78 12.49
N VAL A 427 -29.60 -22.91 12.23
CA VAL A 427 -30.51 -21.77 12.06
C VAL A 427 -30.55 -20.93 13.32
N TRP A 428 -30.66 -21.56 14.50
CA TRP A 428 -30.66 -20.86 15.78
C TRP A 428 -29.31 -20.21 16.11
N VAL A 429 -28.20 -20.88 15.80
CA VAL A 429 -26.86 -20.25 15.85
C VAL A 429 -26.83 -18.99 14.98
N GLY A 430 -27.36 -19.06 13.75
CA GLY A 430 -27.48 -17.94 12.84
C GLY A 430 -28.34 -16.79 13.37
N ALA A 431 -29.48 -17.09 14.00
CA ALA A 431 -30.33 -16.08 14.62
C ALA A 431 -29.60 -15.33 15.74
N TRP A 432 -28.89 -16.05 16.62
CA TRP A 432 -28.07 -15.43 17.66
C TRP A 432 -26.90 -14.63 17.10
N LEU A 433 -26.28 -15.06 15.99
CA LEU A 433 -25.24 -14.28 15.31
C LEU A 433 -25.72 -12.89 14.91
N VAL A 434 -26.95 -12.77 14.38
CA VAL A 434 -27.55 -11.47 14.01
C VAL A 434 -27.74 -10.59 15.25
N VAL A 435 -28.24 -11.16 16.34
CA VAL A 435 -28.43 -10.41 17.60
C VAL A 435 -27.09 -9.92 18.16
N ILE A 436 -26.09 -10.81 18.21
CA ILE A 436 -24.76 -10.49 18.74
C ILE A 436 -24.10 -9.38 17.92
N VAL A 437 -24.15 -9.45 16.58
CA VAL A 437 -23.51 -8.42 15.76
C VAL A 437 -24.17 -7.05 15.92
N VAL A 438 -25.50 -6.99 16.02
CA VAL A 438 -26.21 -5.71 16.23
C VAL A 438 -25.77 -5.08 17.56
N ILE A 439 -25.64 -5.87 18.63
CA ILE A 439 -25.18 -5.39 19.94
C ILE A 439 -23.72 -4.90 19.84
N ILE A 440 -22.82 -5.69 19.25
CA ILE A 440 -21.39 -5.35 19.19
C ILE A 440 -21.15 -4.11 18.31
N VAL A 441 -21.87 -3.97 17.20
CA VAL A 441 -21.79 -2.78 16.33
C VAL A 441 -22.37 -1.55 17.04
N ALA A 442 -23.47 -1.70 17.79
CA ALA A 442 -24.03 -0.62 18.60
C ALA A 442 -23.04 -0.11 19.67
N LEU A 443 -22.26 -1.02 20.27
CA LEU A 443 -21.24 -0.72 21.30
C LEU A 443 -19.87 -0.31 20.73
N GLU A 444 -19.77 -0.07 19.42
CA GLU A 444 -18.50 0.26 18.74
C GLU A 444 -17.39 -0.78 18.99
N GLY A 445 -17.73 -2.06 18.87
CA GLY A 445 -16.82 -3.18 19.13
C GLY A 445 -15.56 -3.22 18.26
N SER A 446 -15.57 -2.58 17.09
CA SER A 446 -14.38 -2.51 16.23
C SER A 446 -13.23 -1.72 16.86
N PHE A 447 -13.44 -1.00 17.97
CA PHE A 447 -12.35 -0.45 18.78
C PHE A 447 -11.35 -1.52 19.25
N LEU A 448 -11.82 -2.76 19.53
CA LEU A 448 -10.98 -3.88 19.96
C LEU A 448 -9.88 -4.22 18.94
N VAL A 449 -10.11 -3.90 17.67
CA VAL A 449 -9.19 -4.16 16.55
C VAL A 449 -7.88 -3.37 16.70
N ARG A 450 -7.92 -2.21 17.37
CA ARG A 450 -6.70 -1.41 17.65
C ARG A 450 -5.68 -2.13 18.52
N PHE A 451 -6.14 -3.07 19.34
CA PHE A 451 -5.24 -3.85 20.20
C PHE A 451 -4.64 -5.07 19.48
N ILE A 452 -5.13 -5.39 18.27
CA ILE A 452 -4.60 -6.49 17.45
C ILE A 452 -3.32 -6.02 16.75
N SER A 453 -2.18 -6.19 17.44
CA SER A 453 -0.87 -5.85 16.87
C SER A 453 -0.35 -6.95 15.92
N ARG A 454 0.70 -6.63 15.16
CA ARG A 454 1.37 -7.55 14.24
C ARG A 454 1.80 -8.85 14.93
N PHE A 455 2.23 -8.81 16.20
CA PHE A 455 2.50 -10.00 17.02
C PHE A 455 1.39 -11.05 16.94
N THR A 456 0.14 -10.64 17.16
CA THR A 456 -1.01 -11.55 17.15
C THR A 456 -1.38 -12.01 15.74
N GLN A 457 -1.30 -11.09 14.76
CA GLN A 457 -1.60 -11.37 13.36
C GLN A 457 -0.63 -12.43 12.78
N GLU A 458 0.65 -12.33 13.12
CA GLU A 458 1.68 -13.27 12.65
C GLU A 458 1.54 -14.66 13.28
N ILE A 459 1.29 -14.74 14.59
CA ILE A 459 1.02 -16.02 15.27
C ILE A 459 -0.20 -16.70 14.65
N PHE A 460 -1.29 -15.94 14.43
CA PHE A 460 -2.50 -16.47 13.81
C PHE A 460 -2.26 -16.96 12.37
N SER A 461 -1.52 -16.18 11.59
CA SER A 461 -1.22 -16.52 10.20
C SER A 461 -0.38 -17.79 10.08
N ILE A 462 0.69 -17.94 10.88
CA ILE A 462 1.50 -19.18 10.88
C ILE A 462 0.70 -20.37 11.40
N LEU A 463 -0.15 -20.18 12.42
CA LEU A 463 -1.00 -21.25 12.92
C LEU A 463 -1.89 -21.80 11.80
N ILE A 464 -2.55 -20.93 11.03
CA ILE A 464 -3.38 -21.35 9.89
C ILE A 464 -2.54 -22.08 8.83
N SER A 465 -1.37 -21.55 8.47
CA SER A 465 -0.46 -22.18 7.51
C SER A 465 -0.06 -23.59 7.95
N LEU A 466 0.31 -23.75 9.22
CA LEU A 466 0.74 -25.03 9.81
C LEU A 466 -0.43 -26.01 9.90
N ILE A 467 -1.64 -25.54 10.22
CA ILE A 467 -2.87 -26.35 10.17
C ILE A 467 -3.11 -26.88 8.76
N PHE A 468 -2.99 -26.05 7.72
CA PHE A 468 -3.19 -26.51 6.34
C PHE A 468 -2.15 -27.54 5.91
N ILE A 469 -0.87 -27.32 6.21
CA ILE A 469 0.20 -28.28 5.90
C ILE A 469 -0.08 -29.62 6.60
N TYR A 470 -0.37 -29.59 7.90
CA TYR A 470 -0.65 -30.79 8.68
C TYR A 470 -1.91 -31.53 8.20
N GLU A 471 -3.03 -30.83 7.99
CA GLU A 471 -4.29 -31.45 7.58
C GLU A 471 -4.13 -32.15 6.22
N THR A 472 -3.38 -31.57 5.28
CA THR A 472 -3.08 -32.21 4.00
C THR A 472 -2.36 -33.55 4.17
N PHE A 473 -1.27 -33.59 4.96
CA PHE A 473 -0.55 -34.85 5.20
C PHE A 473 -1.37 -35.84 6.04
N ALA A 474 -2.15 -35.36 7.00
CA ALA A 474 -3.04 -36.20 7.79
C ALA A 474 -4.13 -36.84 6.92
N LYS A 475 -4.68 -36.12 5.94
CA LYS A 475 -5.64 -36.62 4.95
C LYS A 475 -5.01 -37.64 4.01
N LEU A 476 -3.82 -37.36 3.50
CA LEU A 476 -3.06 -38.35 2.73
C LEU A 476 -2.83 -39.62 3.57
N GLY A 477 -2.41 -39.47 4.83
CA GLY A 477 -2.25 -40.59 5.76
C GLY A 477 -3.56 -41.38 5.98
N ARG A 478 -4.72 -40.73 6.03
CA ARG A 478 -6.03 -41.41 6.09
C ARG A 478 -6.34 -42.18 4.81
N ILE A 479 -5.96 -41.67 3.63
CA ILE A 479 -6.09 -42.40 2.36
C ILE A 479 -5.21 -43.64 2.36
N PHE A 480 -3.97 -43.53 2.84
CA PHE A 480 -3.08 -44.69 3.01
C PHE A 480 -3.60 -45.72 4.02
N LYS A 481 -4.34 -45.27 5.05
CA LYS A 481 -5.03 -46.19 5.98
C LYS A 481 -6.27 -46.84 5.38
N ALA A 482 -7.04 -46.12 4.57
CA ALA A 482 -8.23 -46.62 3.90
C ALA A 482 -7.88 -47.57 2.73
N HIS A 483 -6.76 -47.32 2.08
CA HIS A 483 -6.22 -48.09 0.96
C HIS A 483 -4.77 -48.50 1.28
N PRO A 484 -4.57 -49.46 2.21
CA PRO A 484 -3.24 -49.90 2.62
C PRO A 484 -2.51 -50.61 1.47
N LEU A 485 -1.18 -50.43 1.40
CA LEU A 485 -0.34 -51.09 0.40
C LEU A 485 -0.06 -52.54 0.84
N ILE A 486 -0.94 -53.46 0.43
CA ILE A 486 -0.82 -54.90 0.70
C ILE A 486 -0.49 -55.62 -0.61
N LEU A 487 0.32 -56.68 -0.55
CA LEU A 487 0.68 -57.49 -1.72
C LEU A 487 -0.50 -58.30 -2.26
N ASN A 488 -1.32 -58.90 -1.36
CA ASN A 488 -2.51 -59.69 -1.68
C ASN A 488 -3.78 -59.03 -1.11
N TYR A 489 -4.66 -58.55 -1.98
CA TYR A 489 -5.96 -57.98 -1.60
C TYR A 489 -7.06 -59.03 -1.37
N GLU A 490 -6.79 -60.31 -1.69
CA GLU A 490 -7.74 -61.42 -1.59
C GLU A 490 -8.27 -61.63 -0.15
N HIS A 491 -7.46 -61.36 0.88
CA HIS A 491 -7.85 -61.54 2.29
C HIS A 491 -8.84 -60.48 2.81
N VAL A 492 -9.11 -59.42 2.04
CA VAL A 492 -10.12 -58.38 2.37
C VAL A 492 -11.48 -58.70 1.72
N ASN A 493 -11.53 -59.69 0.83
CA ASN A 493 -12.67 -60.04 -0.01
C ASN A 493 -13.01 -61.54 0.09
N ALA A 494 -13.64 -61.96 1.19
CA ALA A 494 -14.08 -63.35 1.38
C ALA A 494 -15.40 -63.70 0.66
N SER A 495 -15.89 -62.87 -0.27
CA SER A 495 -17.00 -63.25 -1.16
C SER A 495 -16.78 -62.63 -2.53
N ALA A 496 -16.27 -63.46 -3.43
CA ALA A 496 -16.00 -63.14 -4.81
C ALA A 496 -17.30 -63.18 -5.62
N GLU A 497 -17.62 -62.06 -6.27
CA GLU A 497 -18.25 -62.05 -7.61
C GLU A 497 -18.09 -60.69 -8.32
N TYR A 498 -17.95 -59.57 -7.58
CA TYR A 498 -17.62 -58.27 -8.16
C TYR A 498 -16.70 -57.42 -7.24
N PRO A 499 -15.41 -57.22 -7.58
CA PRO A 499 -14.44 -56.46 -6.75
C PRO A 499 -14.77 -54.96 -6.57
N TRP A 500 -15.73 -54.44 -7.33
CA TRP A 500 -15.93 -53.01 -7.56
C TRP A 500 -17.22 -52.45 -6.95
N HIS A 501 -18.06 -53.30 -6.34
CA HIS A 501 -19.31 -52.87 -5.71
C HIS A 501 -19.16 -52.68 -4.19
N PRO A 502 -19.85 -51.69 -3.59
CA PRO A 502 -19.90 -51.57 -2.15
C PRO A 502 -20.61 -52.80 -1.56
N LYS A 503 -20.05 -53.39 -0.50
CA LYS A 503 -20.72 -54.45 0.26
C LYS A 503 -21.88 -53.80 1.04
N VAL A 504 -23.10 -54.14 0.69
CA VAL A 504 -24.31 -53.71 1.42
C VAL A 504 -24.59 -54.78 2.47
N GLU A 505 -24.30 -54.49 3.73
CA GLU A 505 -24.76 -55.30 4.87
C GLU A 505 -26.14 -54.78 5.30
N GLU A 506 -27.19 -55.56 5.08
CA GLU A 506 -28.51 -55.27 5.63
C GLU A 506 -28.62 -55.88 7.03
N ILE A 507 -28.59 -55.05 8.07
CA ILE A 507 -28.87 -55.48 9.44
C ILE A 507 -30.37 -55.27 9.67
N VAL A 508 -31.10 -56.38 9.78
CA VAL A 508 -32.53 -56.37 10.15
C VAL A 508 -32.63 -56.41 11.67
N THR A 509 -32.92 -55.26 12.29
CA THR A 509 -33.26 -55.20 13.72
C THR A 509 -34.75 -55.44 13.90
N TYR A 510 -35.09 -56.50 14.64
CA TYR A 510 -36.46 -56.84 15.02
C TYR A 510 -36.77 -56.22 16.37
N ASP A 511 -37.72 -55.27 16.41
CA ASP A 511 -38.31 -54.84 17.68
C ASP A 511 -39.39 -55.84 18.10
N ASN A 512 -39.09 -56.66 19.10
CA ASN A 512 -39.99 -57.71 19.62
C ASN A 512 -41.30 -57.16 20.22
N SER A 513 -41.39 -55.85 20.50
CA SER A 513 -42.57 -55.21 21.10
C SER A 513 -43.54 -54.58 20.10
N THR A 514 -43.09 -54.22 18.89
CA THR A 514 -43.91 -53.48 17.90
C THR A 514 -44.05 -54.22 16.56
N GLY A 515 -43.30 -55.30 16.33
CA GLY A 515 -43.32 -56.04 15.07
C GLY A 515 -42.72 -55.28 13.88
N ASN A 516 -42.13 -54.11 14.12
CA ASN A 516 -41.50 -53.30 13.07
C ASN A 516 -40.11 -53.85 12.71
N LYS A 517 -39.88 -53.99 11.40
CA LYS A 517 -38.57 -54.29 10.82
C LYS A 517 -37.84 -52.99 10.55
N THR A 518 -36.71 -52.77 11.21
CA THR A 518 -35.80 -51.67 10.85
C THR A 518 -34.68 -52.24 9.99
N LEU A 519 -34.64 -51.82 8.73
CA LEU A 519 -33.57 -52.16 7.77
C LEU A 519 -32.45 -51.13 7.92
N ILE A 520 -31.35 -51.53 8.55
CA ILE A 520 -30.13 -50.70 8.61
C ILE A 520 -29.21 -51.17 7.49
N VAL A 521 -29.17 -50.41 6.40
CA VAL A 521 -28.35 -50.68 5.22
C VAL A 521 -26.94 -50.09 5.44
N ASN A 522 -25.97 -50.92 5.81
CA ASN A 522 -24.58 -50.54 5.98
C ASN A 522 -23.79 -50.77 4.68
N THR A 523 -23.40 -49.70 4.01
CA THR A 523 -22.59 -49.78 2.77
C THR A 523 -21.09 -49.73 3.10
N ILE A 524 -20.42 -50.88 3.15
CA ILE A 524 -18.96 -51.00 3.34
C ILE A 524 -18.27 -50.86 1.97
N LYS A 525 -17.46 -49.81 1.79
CA LYS A 525 -16.65 -49.62 0.58
C LYS A 525 -15.34 -50.42 0.71
N PRO A 526 -15.01 -51.33 -0.23
CA PRO A 526 -13.78 -52.10 -0.16
C PRO A 526 -12.54 -51.23 -0.39
N SER A 527 -11.38 -51.69 0.11
CA SER A 527 -10.10 -51.05 -0.11
C SER A 527 -9.58 -51.34 -1.52
N TYR A 528 -9.47 -50.31 -2.36
CA TYR A 528 -8.91 -50.42 -3.71
C TYR A 528 -7.37 -50.48 -3.73
N PRO A 529 -6.77 -51.28 -4.64
CA PRO A 529 -5.32 -51.32 -4.85
C PRO A 529 -4.79 -50.08 -5.55
N ASN A 530 -3.52 -49.73 -5.29
CA ASN A 530 -2.74 -48.64 -5.94
C ASN A 530 -3.31 -47.21 -5.84
N THR A 531 -4.54 -47.03 -5.34
CA THR A 531 -5.19 -45.73 -5.13
C THR A 531 -4.37 -44.79 -4.24
N ALA A 532 -3.72 -45.31 -3.20
CA ALA A 532 -2.94 -44.49 -2.27
C ALA A 532 -1.70 -43.87 -2.94
N LEU A 533 -0.96 -44.65 -3.74
CA LEU A 533 0.21 -44.17 -4.47
C LEU A 533 -0.17 -43.16 -5.55
N LEU A 534 -1.23 -43.44 -6.32
CA LEU A 534 -1.73 -42.51 -7.32
C LEU A 534 -2.18 -41.19 -6.69
N SER A 535 -2.87 -41.26 -5.55
CA SER A 535 -3.29 -40.07 -4.79
C SER A 535 -2.09 -39.25 -4.30
N MET A 536 -1.02 -39.90 -3.83
CA MET A 536 0.23 -39.21 -3.47
C MET A 536 0.88 -38.52 -4.69
N CYS A 537 0.92 -39.20 -5.83
CA CYS A 537 1.48 -38.66 -7.07
C CYS A 537 0.69 -37.43 -7.55
N LEU A 538 -0.65 -37.52 -7.57
CA LEU A 538 -1.52 -36.40 -7.96
C LEU A 538 -1.38 -35.21 -6.98
N MET A 539 -1.29 -35.48 -5.68
CA MET A 539 -1.10 -34.46 -4.66
C MET A 539 0.24 -33.71 -4.82
N MET A 540 1.35 -34.45 -4.86
CA MET A 540 2.69 -33.87 -4.98
C MET A 540 2.90 -33.23 -6.35
N GLY A 541 2.40 -33.85 -7.42
CA GLY A 541 2.45 -33.31 -8.78
C GLY A 541 1.73 -31.98 -8.89
N CYS A 542 0.51 -31.87 -8.34
CA CYS A 542 -0.24 -30.60 -8.33
C CYS A 542 0.52 -29.52 -7.55
N PHE A 543 1.05 -29.87 -6.37
CA PHE A 543 1.85 -28.96 -5.54
C PHE A 543 3.08 -28.42 -6.28
N PHE A 544 3.91 -29.30 -6.85
CA PHE A 544 5.14 -28.91 -7.52
C PHE A 544 4.88 -28.03 -8.75
N ILE A 545 3.90 -28.39 -9.59
CA ILE A 545 3.56 -27.59 -10.76
C ILE A 545 3.09 -26.19 -10.33
N ALA A 546 2.18 -26.09 -9.36
CA ALA A 546 1.72 -24.80 -8.85
C ALA A 546 2.87 -23.96 -8.25
N TYR A 547 3.76 -24.59 -7.47
CA TYR A 547 4.90 -23.94 -6.84
C TYR A 547 5.93 -23.42 -7.86
N PHE A 548 6.31 -24.25 -8.84
CA PHE A 548 7.26 -23.85 -9.88
C PHE A 548 6.69 -22.78 -10.81
N LEU A 549 5.42 -22.86 -11.21
CA LEU A 549 4.78 -21.81 -12.01
C LEU A 549 4.77 -20.46 -11.26
N ARG A 550 4.60 -20.48 -9.92
CA ARG A 550 4.74 -19.26 -9.10
C ARG A 550 6.17 -18.74 -9.07
N GLN A 551 7.18 -19.59 -8.89
CA GLN A 551 8.58 -19.16 -8.94
C GLN A 551 8.94 -18.59 -10.32
N PHE A 552 8.38 -19.18 -11.38
CA PHE A 552 8.58 -18.77 -12.76
C PHE A 552 8.12 -17.32 -13.02
N LYS A 553 7.14 -16.80 -12.24
CA LYS A 553 6.75 -15.38 -12.26
C LYS A 553 7.93 -14.42 -12.06
N ASN A 554 8.88 -14.81 -11.20
CA ASN A 554 10.08 -14.04 -10.86
C ASN A 554 11.33 -14.47 -11.65
N GLY A 555 11.22 -15.52 -12.48
CA GLY A 555 12.32 -16.02 -13.30
C GLY A 555 12.72 -15.04 -14.41
N THR A 556 13.85 -15.29 -15.07
CA THR A 556 14.37 -14.47 -16.17
C THR A 556 13.81 -14.87 -17.54
N PHE A 557 13.26 -16.08 -17.65
CA PHE A 557 12.73 -16.63 -18.90
C PHE A 557 11.35 -16.04 -19.28
N LEU A 558 11.08 -15.94 -20.59
CA LEU A 558 9.89 -15.35 -21.22
C LEU A 558 9.71 -13.82 -21.05
N PRO A 559 9.02 -13.15 -22.00
CA PRO A 559 8.67 -11.74 -21.88
C PRO A 559 7.76 -11.49 -20.68
N GLY A 560 7.97 -10.36 -19.99
CA GLY A 560 7.39 -10.09 -18.67
C GLY A 560 5.86 -10.16 -18.59
N LYS A 561 5.12 -9.85 -19.67
CA LYS A 561 3.65 -9.98 -19.70
C LYS A 561 3.20 -11.45 -19.64
N ILE A 562 3.78 -12.30 -20.50
CA ILE A 562 3.46 -13.74 -20.55
C ILE A 562 3.91 -14.43 -19.27
N ARG A 563 5.08 -14.08 -18.76
CA ARG A 563 5.61 -14.63 -17.49
C ARG A 563 4.70 -14.34 -16.30
N ARG A 564 4.19 -13.11 -16.18
CA ARG A 564 3.22 -12.74 -15.13
C ARG A 564 1.93 -13.52 -15.30
N LEU A 565 1.41 -13.61 -16.53
CA LEU A 565 0.20 -14.37 -16.84
C LEU A 565 0.33 -15.84 -16.40
N ILE A 566 1.37 -16.55 -16.87
CA ILE A 566 1.60 -17.97 -16.55
C ILE A 566 1.76 -18.18 -15.04
N GLY A 567 2.48 -17.29 -14.35
CA GLY A 567 2.66 -17.38 -12.91
C GLY A 567 1.38 -17.13 -12.11
N ASP A 568 0.52 -16.22 -12.58
CA ASP A 568 -0.76 -15.91 -11.94
C ASP A 568 -1.81 -17.02 -12.19
N PHE A 569 -1.78 -17.68 -13.36
CA PHE A 569 -2.62 -18.86 -13.67
C PHE A 569 -2.02 -20.20 -13.20
N GLY A 570 -0.95 -20.18 -12.39
CA GLY A 570 -0.22 -21.40 -12.02
C GLY A 570 -1.08 -22.46 -11.31
N VAL A 571 -1.96 -22.04 -10.39
CA VAL A 571 -2.83 -22.97 -9.64
C VAL A 571 -3.89 -23.61 -10.54
N PRO A 572 -4.72 -22.87 -11.32
CA PRO A 572 -5.65 -23.48 -12.26
C PRO A 572 -5.00 -24.41 -13.27
N ILE A 573 -3.84 -24.03 -13.83
CA ILE A 573 -3.10 -24.87 -14.79
C ILE A 573 -2.70 -26.19 -14.12
N ALA A 574 -2.22 -26.16 -12.87
CA ALA A 574 -1.86 -27.35 -12.12
C ALA A 574 -3.06 -28.29 -11.87
N ILE A 575 -4.26 -27.75 -11.60
CA ILE A 575 -5.49 -28.54 -11.45
C ILE A 575 -5.82 -29.25 -12.76
N VAL A 576 -5.88 -28.50 -13.85
CA VAL A 576 -6.27 -29.03 -15.17
C VAL A 576 -5.30 -30.13 -15.60
N LEU A 577 -4.00 -29.90 -15.45
CA LEU A 577 -2.97 -30.86 -15.84
C LEU A 577 -3.06 -32.15 -15.00
N MET A 578 -3.22 -32.05 -13.68
CA MET A 578 -3.35 -33.24 -12.83
C MET A 578 -4.68 -33.96 -13.01
N THR A 579 -5.76 -33.23 -13.33
CA THR A 579 -7.05 -33.83 -13.68
C THR A 579 -6.95 -34.59 -15.01
N LEU A 580 -6.17 -34.10 -15.96
CA LEU A 580 -5.91 -34.79 -17.23
C LEU A 580 -5.05 -36.06 -17.01
N VAL A 581 -4.08 -36.01 -16.10
CA VAL A 581 -3.32 -37.22 -15.70
C VAL A 581 -4.25 -38.26 -15.06
N ASP A 582 -5.12 -37.87 -14.13
CA ASP A 582 -6.12 -38.76 -13.52
C ASP A 582 -7.11 -39.33 -14.55
N TYR A 583 -7.53 -38.51 -15.52
CA TYR A 583 -8.43 -38.95 -16.59
C TYR A 583 -7.80 -40.00 -17.52
N ASN A 584 -6.50 -39.89 -17.78
CA ASN A 584 -5.77 -40.84 -18.61
C ASN A 584 -5.49 -42.18 -17.89
N VAL A 585 -5.45 -42.18 -16.55
CA VAL A 585 -5.25 -43.40 -15.74
C VAL A 585 -6.62 -43.98 -15.38
N GLN A 586 -7.19 -44.80 -16.27
CA GLN A 586 -8.55 -45.35 -16.09
C GLN A 586 -8.59 -46.58 -15.16
N ASP A 587 -7.47 -47.27 -14.96
CA ASP A 587 -7.41 -48.57 -14.26
C ASP A 587 -7.43 -48.46 -12.73
N THR A 588 -7.30 -47.26 -12.17
CA THR A 588 -7.18 -47.05 -10.72
C THR A 588 -8.25 -46.11 -10.21
N TYR A 589 -8.95 -46.52 -9.16
CA TYR A 589 -9.93 -45.67 -8.49
C TYR A 589 -9.24 -44.47 -7.82
N THR A 590 -9.81 -43.28 -8.00
CA THR A 590 -9.47 -42.08 -7.24
C THR A 590 -10.73 -41.44 -6.67
N GLN A 591 -10.62 -40.84 -5.48
CA GLN A 591 -11.74 -40.14 -4.87
C GLN A 591 -11.98 -38.82 -5.60
N LYS A 592 -13.12 -38.70 -6.29
CA LYS A 592 -13.53 -37.51 -7.05
C LYS A 592 -14.52 -36.64 -6.28
N LEU A 593 -14.67 -35.39 -6.72
CA LEU A 593 -15.62 -34.44 -6.15
C LEU A 593 -17.07 -34.87 -6.48
N ILE A 594 -17.94 -34.96 -5.45
CA ILE A 594 -19.35 -35.28 -5.63
C ILE A 594 -20.12 -33.96 -5.74
N VAL A 595 -20.67 -33.69 -6.92
CA VAL A 595 -21.51 -32.51 -7.19
C VAL A 595 -22.87 -33.00 -7.72
N PRO A 596 -24.02 -32.60 -7.15
CA PRO A 596 -25.32 -32.98 -7.70
C PRO A 596 -25.57 -32.30 -9.06
N ARG A 597 -26.46 -32.86 -9.88
CA ARG A 597 -26.83 -32.26 -11.18
C ARG A 597 -27.70 -31.02 -10.94
N GLY A 598 -27.30 -29.88 -11.50
CA GLY A 598 -28.03 -28.60 -11.41
C GLY A 598 -27.98 -27.90 -10.05
N LEU A 599 -28.89 -26.95 -9.81
CA LEU A 599 -29.02 -26.15 -8.58
C LEU A 599 -29.74 -26.92 -7.45
N THR A 600 -29.40 -28.20 -7.28
CA THR A 600 -29.97 -29.04 -6.23
C THR A 600 -29.03 -29.09 -5.02
N VAL A 601 -29.63 -29.30 -3.84
CA VAL A 601 -28.90 -29.42 -2.57
C VAL A 601 -28.05 -30.70 -2.60
N SER A 602 -26.93 -30.73 -1.87
CA SER A 602 -26.01 -31.88 -1.82
C SER A 602 -26.70 -33.20 -1.44
N ASN A 603 -27.75 -33.15 -0.63
CA ASN A 603 -28.60 -34.29 -0.33
C ASN A 603 -30.10 -33.90 -0.37
N PRO A 604 -30.79 -34.09 -1.52
CA PRO A 604 -32.20 -33.74 -1.67
C PRO A 604 -33.17 -34.59 -0.83
N GLU A 605 -32.77 -35.80 -0.44
CA GLU A 605 -33.62 -36.71 0.34
C GLU A 605 -33.73 -36.29 1.81
N LYS A 606 -32.73 -35.56 2.32
CA LYS A 606 -32.65 -35.21 3.74
C LYS A 606 -33.14 -33.80 4.06
N ARG A 607 -33.11 -32.86 3.11
CA ARG A 607 -33.46 -31.45 3.36
C ARG A 607 -33.88 -30.68 2.10
N GLY A 608 -34.71 -29.66 2.31
CA GLY A 608 -34.98 -28.61 1.31
C GLY A 608 -34.01 -27.42 1.38
N TRP A 609 -34.25 -26.41 0.55
CA TRP A 609 -33.53 -25.12 0.60
C TRP A 609 -33.96 -24.24 1.79
N LEU A 610 -35.20 -24.37 2.27
CA LEU A 610 -35.72 -23.62 3.41
C LEU A 610 -35.87 -24.56 4.60
N ILE A 611 -35.21 -24.23 5.71
CA ILE A 611 -35.22 -25.06 6.91
C ILE A 611 -36.25 -24.52 7.90
N ASN A 612 -37.09 -25.41 8.42
CA ASN A 612 -38.02 -25.05 9.49
C ASN A 612 -37.26 -24.89 10.83
N PRO A 613 -37.29 -23.73 11.50
CA PRO A 613 -36.58 -23.51 12.77
C PRO A 613 -37.11 -24.37 13.92
N PHE A 614 -38.29 -24.98 13.79
CA PHE A 614 -38.88 -25.84 14.82
C PHE A 614 -38.56 -27.34 14.64
N GLY A 615 -37.83 -27.73 13.59
CA GLY A 615 -37.55 -29.14 13.26
C GLY A 615 -38.07 -29.55 11.89
N GLU A 616 -37.30 -30.35 11.14
CA GLU A 616 -37.81 -31.03 9.92
C GLU A 616 -38.37 -32.42 10.26
N HIS A 617 -37.58 -33.28 10.91
CA HIS A 617 -37.96 -34.67 11.21
C HIS A 617 -38.26 -34.86 12.70
N LYS A 618 -37.64 -34.06 13.59
CA LYS A 618 -37.84 -34.08 15.04
C LYS A 618 -38.09 -32.68 15.58
N PRO A 619 -38.99 -32.51 16.58
CA PRO A 619 -39.20 -31.22 17.22
C PRO A 619 -37.93 -30.76 17.93
N PHE A 620 -37.49 -29.53 17.62
CA PHE A 620 -36.27 -28.98 18.20
C PHE A 620 -36.52 -28.48 19.64
N PRO A 621 -35.74 -28.92 20.64
CA PRO A 621 -35.99 -28.56 22.03
C PRO A 621 -35.73 -27.08 22.31
N VAL A 622 -36.65 -26.42 23.02
CA VAL A 622 -36.59 -24.97 23.30
C VAL A 622 -35.34 -24.58 24.11
N TRP A 623 -34.92 -25.39 25.08
CA TRP A 623 -33.71 -25.11 25.86
C TRP A 623 -32.46 -25.01 24.97
N LEU A 624 -32.42 -25.80 23.90
CA LEU A 624 -31.31 -25.84 22.97
C LEU A 624 -31.30 -24.63 22.03
N MET A 625 -32.47 -24.03 21.78
CA MET A 625 -32.58 -22.75 21.06
C MET A 625 -31.84 -21.64 21.82
N PHE A 626 -31.99 -21.58 23.15
CA PHE A 626 -31.22 -20.64 23.98
C PHE A 626 -29.76 -21.07 24.15
N ALA A 627 -29.48 -22.36 24.33
CA ALA A 627 -28.12 -22.86 24.46
C ALA A 627 -27.26 -22.62 23.20
N SER A 628 -27.89 -22.53 22.02
CA SER A 628 -27.22 -22.20 20.76
C SER A 628 -26.55 -20.80 20.74
N CYS A 629 -26.83 -19.95 21.73
CA CYS A 629 -26.10 -18.70 21.96
C CYS A 629 -24.59 -18.95 22.17
N ILE A 630 -24.20 -20.02 22.86
CA ILE A 630 -22.79 -20.36 23.14
C ILE A 630 -22.00 -20.61 21.83
N PRO A 631 -22.43 -21.55 20.95
CA PRO A 631 -21.78 -21.72 19.65
C PRO A 631 -21.87 -20.46 18.76
N ALA A 632 -22.94 -19.66 18.87
CA ALA A 632 -23.05 -18.40 18.13
C ALA A 632 -21.99 -17.37 18.55
N VAL A 633 -21.74 -17.20 19.85
CA VAL A 633 -20.65 -16.32 20.34
C VAL A 633 -19.31 -16.80 19.79
N LEU A 634 -19.07 -18.11 19.74
CA LEU A 634 -17.84 -18.65 19.20
C LEU A 634 -17.66 -18.35 17.69
N VAL A 635 -18.70 -18.61 16.88
CA VAL A 635 -18.68 -18.31 15.44
C VAL A 635 -18.54 -16.80 15.21
N PHE A 636 -19.20 -15.98 16.04
CA PHE A 636 -19.08 -14.54 15.96
C PHE A 636 -17.63 -14.09 16.17
N ILE A 637 -16.96 -14.59 17.21
CA ILE A 637 -15.56 -14.25 17.49
C ILE A 637 -14.65 -14.68 16.33
N LEU A 638 -14.86 -15.86 15.75
CA LEU A 638 -14.12 -16.33 14.57
C LEU A 638 -14.27 -15.39 13.38
N ILE A 639 -15.51 -15.08 13.00
CA ILE A 639 -15.80 -14.20 11.87
C ILE A 639 -15.30 -12.78 12.14
N PHE A 640 -15.44 -12.29 13.38
CA PHE A 640 -14.96 -10.99 13.82
C PHE A 640 -13.44 -10.88 13.66
N LEU A 641 -12.68 -11.84 14.22
CA LEU A 641 -11.21 -11.82 14.14
C LEU A 641 -10.74 -11.90 12.68
N GLU A 642 -11.21 -12.86 11.90
CA GLU A 642 -10.79 -13.02 10.50
C GLU A 642 -11.12 -11.78 9.65
N SER A 643 -12.34 -11.26 9.79
CA SER A 643 -12.79 -10.15 8.95
C SER A 643 -12.10 -8.84 9.33
N GLN A 644 -11.96 -8.55 10.62
CA GLN A 644 -11.30 -7.32 11.07
C GLN A 644 -9.80 -7.31 10.78
N ILE A 645 -9.09 -8.43 11.00
CA ILE A 645 -7.68 -8.57 10.64
C ILE A 645 -7.51 -8.38 9.12
N THR A 646 -8.39 -8.99 8.32
CA THR A 646 -8.34 -8.85 6.87
C THR A 646 -8.54 -7.40 6.44
N THR A 647 -9.53 -6.70 7.00
CA THR A 647 -9.76 -5.28 6.71
C THR A 647 -8.55 -4.44 7.10
N LEU A 648 -7.91 -4.71 8.23
CA LEU A 648 -6.70 -4.01 8.68
C LEU A 648 -5.52 -4.22 7.71
N ILE A 649 -5.26 -5.46 7.30
CA ILE A 649 -4.18 -5.80 6.35
C ILE A 649 -4.42 -5.14 4.98
N VAL A 650 -5.66 -5.09 4.52
CA VAL A 650 -6.00 -4.44 3.24
C VAL A 650 -5.91 -2.92 3.36
N SER A 651 -6.31 -2.36 4.51
CA SER A 651 -6.33 -0.91 4.79
C SER A 651 -5.03 -0.28 5.26
N LYS A 652 -3.91 -1.03 5.19
CA LYS A 652 -2.59 -0.50 5.56
C LYS A 652 -2.25 0.80 4.81
N PRO A 653 -1.68 1.80 5.51
CA PRO A 653 -1.35 3.10 4.92
C PRO A 653 -0.32 2.99 3.78
N GLU A 654 0.53 1.96 3.82
CA GLU A 654 1.53 1.63 2.78
C GLU A 654 0.93 1.50 1.38
N ARG A 655 -0.33 1.09 1.28
CA ARG A 655 -1.03 0.89 0.01
C ARG A 655 -1.59 2.19 -0.58
N LYS A 656 -1.56 3.31 0.15
CA LYS A 656 -2.06 4.62 -0.29
C LYS A 656 -3.50 4.57 -0.83
N MET A 657 -4.38 3.87 -0.12
CA MET A 657 -5.81 3.85 -0.46
C MET A 657 -6.49 5.15 -0.04
N VAL A 658 -7.36 5.69 -0.89
CA VAL A 658 -7.84 7.07 -0.79
C VAL A 658 -9.28 7.13 -0.24
N LYS A 659 -10.13 6.15 -0.56
CA LYS A 659 -11.58 6.20 -0.31
C LYS A 659 -12.02 5.73 1.07
N GLY A 660 -11.06 5.41 1.95
CA GLY A 660 -11.31 4.99 3.33
C GLY A 660 -11.94 3.59 3.46
N SER A 661 -11.67 2.93 4.58
CA SER A 661 -12.28 1.66 4.99
C SER A 661 -13.37 1.89 6.03
N GLY A 662 -14.35 0.99 6.10
CA GLY A 662 -15.36 0.98 7.17
C GLY A 662 -15.34 -0.35 7.91
N PHE A 663 -15.02 -0.31 9.20
CA PHE A 663 -14.83 -1.52 10.01
C PHE A 663 -16.13 -1.99 10.70
N HIS A 664 -17.01 -1.06 11.05
CA HIS A 664 -18.26 -1.36 11.76
C HIS A 664 -19.34 -1.83 10.79
N PHE A 665 -19.47 -1.12 9.68
CA PHE A 665 -20.51 -1.43 8.69
C PHE A 665 -20.25 -2.76 7.98
N ASP A 666 -19.00 -3.03 7.60
CA ASP A 666 -18.64 -4.29 6.95
C ASP A 666 -18.88 -5.51 7.86
N LEU A 667 -18.65 -5.36 9.17
CA LEU A 667 -18.94 -6.39 10.16
C LEU A 667 -20.44 -6.70 10.24
N LEU A 668 -21.28 -5.65 10.29
CA LEU A 668 -22.73 -5.80 10.35
C LEU A 668 -23.26 -6.52 9.12
N VAL A 669 -22.83 -6.09 7.93
CA VAL A 669 -23.27 -6.65 6.66
C VAL A 669 -22.83 -8.11 6.56
N LEU A 670 -21.57 -8.42 6.85
CA LEU A 670 -21.01 -9.75 6.70
C LEU A 670 -21.63 -10.76 7.67
N VAL A 671 -21.68 -10.46 8.97
CA VAL A 671 -22.27 -11.38 9.96
C VAL A 671 -23.79 -11.44 9.84
N GLY A 672 -24.44 -10.30 9.56
CA GLY A 672 -25.89 -10.25 9.37
C GLY A 672 -26.33 -11.12 8.20
N MET A 673 -25.65 -11.03 7.06
CA MET A 673 -25.91 -11.89 5.91
C MET A 673 -25.58 -13.35 6.20
N GLY A 674 -24.48 -13.63 6.88
CA GLY A 674 -24.13 -14.99 7.33
C GLY A 674 -25.22 -15.61 8.22
N GLY A 675 -25.74 -14.86 9.17
CA GLY A 675 -26.84 -15.31 10.05
C GLY A 675 -28.15 -15.55 9.30
N LEU A 676 -28.54 -14.64 8.40
CA LEU A 676 -29.73 -14.82 7.54
C LEU A 676 -29.57 -16.01 6.58
N SER A 677 -28.36 -16.25 6.10
CA SER A 677 -28.06 -17.37 5.21
C SER A 677 -28.21 -18.74 5.87
N ALA A 678 -28.12 -18.81 7.21
CA ALA A 678 -28.32 -20.05 7.95
C ALA A 678 -29.75 -20.61 7.76
N ILE A 679 -30.75 -19.74 7.54
CA ILE A 679 -32.15 -20.13 7.26
C ILE A 679 -32.25 -20.97 5.96
N PHE A 680 -31.39 -20.66 4.99
CA PHE A 680 -31.30 -21.37 3.72
C PHE A 680 -30.37 -22.60 3.78
N GLY A 681 -29.77 -22.87 4.95
CA GLY A 681 -28.88 -24.00 5.13
C GLY A 681 -27.58 -23.89 4.34
N VAL A 682 -27.17 -22.67 4.00
CA VAL A 682 -25.93 -22.38 3.30
C VAL A 682 -24.83 -21.94 4.28
N PRO A 683 -23.55 -21.99 3.89
CA PRO A 683 -22.46 -21.65 4.81
C PRO A 683 -22.48 -20.17 5.16
N TRP A 684 -22.17 -19.88 6.43
CA TRP A 684 -21.66 -18.56 6.79
C TRP A 684 -20.26 -18.40 6.22
N LEU A 685 -19.93 -17.17 5.83
CA LEU A 685 -18.66 -16.84 5.19
C LEU A 685 -17.96 -15.73 5.98
N SER A 686 -16.64 -15.63 5.82
CA SER A 686 -15.81 -14.56 6.38
C SER A 686 -15.05 -13.82 5.28
N ALA A 687 -14.45 -12.67 5.60
CA ALA A 687 -13.58 -11.99 4.66
C ALA A 687 -12.26 -12.78 4.54
N ALA A 688 -11.96 -13.28 3.33
CA ALA A 688 -10.82 -14.16 3.14
C ALA A 688 -9.54 -13.33 2.94
N THR A 689 -8.60 -13.46 3.88
CA THR A 689 -7.39 -12.62 3.94
C THR A 689 -6.54 -12.70 2.67
N VAL A 690 -6.12 -13.91 2.29
CA VAL A 690 -5.24 -14.12 1.14
C VAL A 690 -5.90 -13.63 -0.15
N ARG A 691 -7.18 -13.96 -0.36
CA ARG A 691 -7.94 -13.54 -1.55
C ARG A 691 -8.09 -12.03 -1.63
N SER A 692 -8.47 -11.39 -0.53
CA SER A 692 -8.65 -9.93 -0.44
C SER A 692 -7.32 -9.19 -0.67
N VAL A 693 -6.21 -9.72 -0.16
CA VAL A 693 -4.88 -9.16 -0.40
C VAL A 693 -4.47 -9.32 -1.87
N THR A 694 -4.68 -10.49 -2.47
CA THR A 694 -4.38 -10.69 -3.89
C THR A 694 -5.26 -9.84 -4.81
N HIS A 695 -6.52 -9.60 -4.42
CA HIS A 695 -7.43 -8.72 -5.15
C HIS A 695 -6.97 -7.27 -5.07
N ALA A 696 -6.63 -6.79 -3.88
CA ALA A 696 -6.02 -5.46 -3.71
C ALA A 696 -4.74 -5.32 -4.53
N ASN A 697 -3.85 -6.33 -4.50
CA ASN A 697 -2.61 -6.32 -5.26
C ASN A 697 -2.84 -6.32 -6.78
N ALA A 698 -3.82 -7.06 -7.29
CA ALA A 698 -4.17 -7.05 -8.71
C ALA A 698 -4.68 -5.66 -9.17
N LEU A 699 -5.26 -4.89 -8.26
CA LEU A 699 -5.75 -3.53 -8.46
C LEU A 699 -4.71 -2.44 -8.14
N THR A 700 -3.51 -2.81 -7.67
CA THR A 700 -2.42 -1.86 -7.43
C THR A 700 -1.77 -1.41 -8.73
N VAL A 701 -1.55 -0.11 -8.86
CA VAL A 701 -0.76 0.48 -9.95
C VAL A 701 0.62 0.82 -9.39
N MET A 702 1.64 0.23 -10.00
CA MET A 702 3.05 0.44 -9.64
C MET A 702 3.68 1.45 -10.60
N SER A 703 4.51 2.36 -10.06
CA SER A 703 5.28 3.32 -10.84
C SER A 703 6.30 2.63 -11.76
N LYS A 704 6.55 3.22 -12.94
CA LYS A 704 7.46 2.70 -13.98
C LYS A 704 8.95 2.96 -13.72
N GLY A 705 9.32 3.49 -12.55
CA GLY A 705 10.71 3.80 -12.20
C GLY A 705 11.60 2.57 -11.92
N PRO A 706 12.92 2.77 -11.73
CA PRO A 706 13.89 1.69 -11.49
C PRO A 706 13.63 0.89 -10.20
N LYS A 707 12.91 1.49 -9.23
CA LYS A 707 12.27 0.77 -8.13
C LYS A 707 10.76 1.01 -8.23
N PRO A 708 9.94 -0.03 -8.47
CA PRO A 708 8.50 0.14 -8.59
C PRO A 708 7.93 0.48 -7.21
N VAL A 709 7.42 1.70 -7.06
CA VAL A 709 6.72 2.16 -5.85
C VAL A 709 5.22 2.13 -6.11
N ILE A 710 4.43 1.77 -5.09
CA ILE A 710 2.96 1.79 -5.15
C ILE A 710 2.51 3.25 -5.34
N GLU A 711 1.84 3.52 -6.45
CA GLU A 711 1.31 4.84 -6.79
C GLU A 711 -0.09 5.02 -6.21
N LYS A 712 -1.00 4.09 -6.54
CA LYS A 712 -2.37 4.04 -6.03
C LYS A 712 -2.98 2.64 -6.20
N VAL A 713 -4.02 2.34 -5.42
CA VAL A 713 -4.89 1.17 -5.62
C VAL A 713 -6.20 1.62 -6.24
N MET A 714 -6.65 0.92 -7.28
CA MET A 714 -7.94 1.16 -7.89
C MET A 714 -9.05 0.57 -7.01
N GLU A 715 -9.70 1.41 -6.22
CA GLU A 715 -10.82 1.02 -5.37
C GLU A 715 -12.13 1.04 -6.17
N GLN A 716 -12.73 -0.13 -6.38
CA GLN A 716 -13.93 -0.33 -7.20
C GLN A 716 -14.83 -1.44 -6.65
N ARG A 717 -16.10 -1.46 -7.09
CA ARG A 717 -17.10 -2.48 -6.71
C ARG A 717 -17.31 -3.56 -7.77
N ILE A 718 -17.09 -3.22 -9.04
CA ILE A 718 -17.48 -4.07 -10.17
C ILE A 718 -16.69 -5.39 -10.18
N SER A 719 -15.38 -5.36 -9.89
CA SER A 719 -14.60 -6.60 -9.87
C SER A 719 -15.15 -7.64 -8.89
N GLY A 720 -15.48 -7.22 -7.67
CA GLY A 720 -16.03 -8.11 -6.66
C GLY A 720 -17.38 -8.69 -7.08
N ILE A 721 -18.27 -7.86 -7.64
CA ILE A 721 -19.57 -8.29 -8.15
C ILE A 721 -19.42 -9.30 -9.28
N VAL A 722 -18.59 -9.01 -10.27
CA VAL A 722 -18.39 -9.88 -11.44
C VAL A 722 -17.73 -11.19 -11.03
N VAL A 723 -16.74 -11.15 -10.13
CA VAL A 723 -16.13 -12.37 -9.57
C VAL A 723 -17.17 -13.22 -8.84
N ALA A 724 -17.98 -12.62 -7.96
CA ALA A 724 -19.01 -13.34 -7.22
C ALA A 724 -20.07 -13.95 -8.15
N LEU A 725 -20.47 -13.24 -9.20
CA LEU A 725 -21.37 -13.74 -10.23
C LEU A 725 -20.75 -14.92 -10.98
N LEU A 726 -19.50 -14.80 -11.43
CA LEU A 726 -18.80 -15.87 -12.15
C LEU A 726 -18.64 -17.13 -11.28
N VAL A 727 -18.32 -16.99 -9.99
CA VAL A 727 -18.23 -18.12 -9.04
C VAL A 727 -19.58 -18.84 -8.89
N GLY A 728 -20.69 -18.10 -8.89
CA GLY A 728 -22.03 -18.71 -8.87
C GLY A 728 -22.35 -19.44 -10.18
N LEU A 729 -22.00 -18.85 -11.32
CA LEU A 729 -22.16 -19.47 -12.63
C LEU A 729 -21.30 -20.74 -12.79
N SER A 730 -20.19 -20.88 -12.04
CA SER A 730 -19.37 -22.09 -12.04
C SER A 730 -20.12 -23.35 -11.56
N VAL A 731 -21.25 -23.22 -10.87
CA VAL A 731 -22.09 -24.38 -10.52
C VAL A 731 -22.61 -25.08 -11.79
N LEU A 732 -22.81 -24.34 -12.88
CA LEU A 732 -23.21 -24.89 -14.19
C LEU A 732 -22.09 -25.71 -14.85
N MET A 733 -20.84 -25.56 -14.41
CA MET A 733 -19.69 -26.34 -14.87
C MET A 733 -19.56 -27.71 -14.17
N GLU A 734 -20.66 -28.24 -13.62
CA GLU A 734 -20.74 -29.52 -12.91
C GLU A 734 -20.02 -30.70 -13.60
N PRO A 735 -20.18 -30.94 -14.93
CA PRO A 735 -19.50 -32.06 -15.58
C PRO A 735 -17.98 -31.98 -15.46
N ILE A 736 -17.41 -30.78 -15.50
CA ILE A 736 -15.97 -30.53 -15.37
C ILE A 736 -15.54 -30.70 -13.90
N LEU A 737 -16.34 -30.18 -12.96
CA LEU A 737 -16.03 -30.24 -11.53
C LEU A 737 -16.00 -31.66 -10.98
N LYS A 738 -16.87 -32.55 -11.49
CA LYS A 738 -16.90 -33.98 -11.13
C LYS A 738 -15.64 -34.74 -11.53
N MET A 739 -14.90 -34.26 -12.52
CA MET A 739 -13.69 -34.93 -12.98
C MET A 739 -12.51 -34.69 -12.05
N ILE A 740 -12.56 -33.65 -11.22
CA ILE A 740 -11.43 -33.23 -10.39
C ILE A 740 -11.21 -34.24 -9.25
N PRO A 741 -10.01 -34.86 -9.16
CA PRO A 741 -9.68 -35.74 -8.06
C PRO A 741 -9.43 -34.94 -6.78
N MET A 742 -9.95 -35.39 -5.65
CA MET A 742 -9.74 -34.80 -4.32
C MET A 742 -8.25 -34.75 -3.96
N ALA A 743 -7.45 -35.71 -4.44
CA ALA A 743 -6.00 -35.75 -4.24
C ALA A 743 -5.29 -34.51 -4.81
N ALA A 744 -5.69 -34.01 -5.99
CA ALA A 744 -5.12 -32.80 -6.56
C ALA A 744 -5.45 -31.56 -5.71
N LEU A 745 -6.67 -31.50 -5.14
CA LEU A 745 -7.09 -30.43 -4.23
C LEU A 745 -6.23 -30.38 -2.96
N PHE A 746 -5.82 -31.53 -2.42
CA PHE A 746 -4.85 -31.60 -1.31
C PHE A 746 -3.49 -31.01 -1.70
N GLY A 747 -3.03 -31.21 -2.94
CA GLY A 747 -1.80 -30.58 -3.45
C GLY A 747 -1.89 -29.05 -3.44
N ILE A 748 -3.05 -28.49 -3.80
CA ILE A 748 -3.30 -27.06 -3.72
C ILE A 748 -3.34 -26.58 -2.27
N PHE A 749 -3.94 -27.34 -1.36
CA PHE A 749 -3.92 -26.99 0.07
C PHE A 749 -2.51 -26.93 0.63
N LEU A 750 -1.64 -27.88 0.25
CA LEU A 750 -0.23 -27.83 0.61
C LEU A 750 0.45 -26.57 0.04
N TYR A 751 0.17 -26.23 -1.22
CA TYR A 751 0.68 -25.03 -1.87
C TYR A 751 0.21 -23.75 -1.16
N MET A 752 -1.08 -23.64 -0.82
CA MET A 752 -1.63 -22.49 -0.09
C MET A 752 -1.01 -22.39 1.31
N GLY A 753 -0.85 -23.51 2.02
CA GLY A 753 -0.17 -23.57 3.31
C GLY A 753 1.25 -23.04 3.25
N ILE A 754 2.10 -23.58 2.37
CA ILE A 754 3.52 -23.19 2.27
C ILE A 754 3.66 -21.75 1.78
N THR A 755 2.89 -21.34 0.77
CA THR A 755 3.05 -20.00 0.22
C THR A 755 2.49 -18.89 1.10
N SER A 756 1.62 -19.21 2.06
CA SER A 756 1.15 -18.27 3.08
C SER A 756 2.19 -17.96 4.17
N LEU A 757 3.23 -18.78 4.32
CA LEU A 757 4.35 -18.50 5.23
C LEU A 757 5.26 -17.37 4.71
N ASN A 758 5.30 -17.16 3.39
CA ASN A 758 6.12 -16.13 2.77
C ASN A 758 5.57 -14.73 3.08
N GLY A 759 6.40 -13.88 3.69
CA GLY A 759 6.04 -12.50 4.04
C GLY A 759 5.54 -12.31 5.48
N ILE A 760 5.63 -13.36 6.31
CA ILE A 760 5.38 -13.27 7.76
C ILE A 760 6.72 -13.06 8.47
N GLN A 761 6.90 -11.96 9.21
CA GLN A 761 8.18 -11.64 9.87
C GLN A 761 8.53 -12.66 10.96
N LEU A 762 7.56 -13.25 11.65
CA LEU A 762 7.79 -14.37 12.55
C LEU A 762 8.45 -15.55 11.82
N TRP A 763 8.01 -15.90 10.61
CA TRP A 763 8.63 -16.99 9.83
C TRP A 763 10.06 -16.62 9.42
N ASP A 764 10.28 -15.40 8.94
CA ASP A 764 11.61 -14.90 8.59
C ASP A 764 12.54 -14.90 9.81
N ARG A 765 12.05 -14.49 10.99
CA ARG A 765 12.80 -14.53 12.26
C ARG A 765 13.08 -15.95 12.76
N VAL A 766 12.17 -16.89 12.54
CA VAL A 766 12.41 -18.31 12.84
C VAL A 766 13.51 -18.85 11.91
N GLN A 767 13.53 -18.46 10.63
CA GLN A 767 14.65 -18.79 9.74
C GLN A 767 15.96 -18.13 10.19
N LEU A 768 15.92 -16.89 10.70
CA LEU A 768 17.08 -16.20 11.26
C LEU A 768 17.67 -16.88 12.51
N LEU A 769 16.96 -17.80 13.18
CA LEU A 769 17.56 -18.65 14.22
C LEU A 769 18.62 -19.61 13.65
N LEU A 770 18.45 -20.03 12.39
CA LEU A 770 19.32 -20.98 11.70
C LEU A 770 20.37 -20.27 10.84
N ILE A 771 20.19 -19.00 10.53
CA ILE A 771 21.09 -18.20 9.69
C ILE A 771 22.14 -17.52 10.59
N PRO A 772 23.44 -17.60 10.27
CA PRO A 772 24.45 -16.94 11.09
C PRO A 772 24.38 -15.42 10.96
N LYS A 773 24.76 -14.70 12.04
CA LYS A 773 24.65 -13.25 12.20
C LYS A 773 25.18 -12.42 11.02
N LYS A 774 26.19 -12.94 10.30
CA LYS A 774 26.79 -12.29 9.13
C LYS A 774 25.80 -12.07 7.96
N TYR A 775 24.78 -12.91 7.84
CA TYR A 775 23.80 -12.85 6.74
C TYR A 775 22.46 -12.23 7.18
N HIS A 776 22.43 -11.55 8.33
CA HIS A 776 21.21 -10.86 8.76
C HIS A 776 20.83 -9.74 7.77
N PRO A 777 19.54 -9.60 7.45
CA PRO A 777 19.06 -8.55 6.55
C PRO A 777 19.19 -7.16 7.21
N ASN A 778 19.24 -6.11 6.39
CA ASN A 778 19.34 -4.71 6.83
C ASN A 778 18.02 -4.14 7.38
N GLU A 779 17.19 -4.97 7.99
CA GLU A 779 15.89 -4.57 8.54
C GLU A 779 16.03 -4.07 9.99
N PRO A 780 15.17 -3.14 10.44
CA PRO A 780 15.33 -2.47 11.74
C PRO A 780 15.31 -3.44 12.93
N TYR A 781 14.54 -4.54 12.85
CA TYR A 781 14.53 -5.55 13.92
C TYR A 781 15.81 -6.40 13.99
N ALA A 782 16.58 -6.50 12.89
CA ALA A 782 17.81 -7.29 12.85
C ALA A 782 19.07 -6.45 13.13
N THR A 783 18.98 -5.13 12.90
CA THR A 783 20.11 -4.18 13.03
C THR A 783 20.10 -3.41 14.35
N ARG A 784 18.92 -3.03 14.85
CA ARG A 784 18.79 -2.16 16.04
C ARG A 784 18.54 -2.92 17.34
N VAL A 785 17.96 -4.12 17.28
CA VAL A 785 17.71 -4.98 18.44
C VAL A 785 18.84 -5.98 18.59
N SER A 786 19.27 -6.24 19.83
CA SER A 786 20.27 -7.27 20.09
C SER A 786 19.75 -8.65 19.68
N THR A 787 20.62 -9.46 19.08
CA THR A 787 20.27 -10.79 18.54
C THR A 787 19.64 -11.70 19.60
N GLY A 788 20.14 -11.67 20.85
CA GLY A 788 19.57 -12.43 21.96
C GLY A 788 18.13 -12.02 22.32
N ARG A 789 17.82 -10.71 22.31
CA ARG A 789 16.46 -10.22 22.61
C ARG A 789 15.49 -10.49 21.46
N MET A 790 15.96 -10.39 20.21
CA MET A 790 15.18 -10.81 19.05
C MET A 790 14.80 -12.30 19.16
N HIS A 791 15.75 -13.16 19.49
CA HIS A 791 15.49 -14.59 19.67
C HIS A 791 14.57 -14.88 20.86
N LEU A 792 14.70 -14.15 21.98
CA LEU A 792 13.77 -14.26 23.11
C LEU A 792 12.34 -13.92 22.69
N TYR A 793 12.15 -12.84 21.93
CA TYR A 793 10.84 -12.45 21.40
C TYR A 793 10.25 -13.53 20.50
N THR A 794 11.04 -14.05 19.56
CA THR A 794 10.63 -15.14 18.67
C THR A 794 10.35 -16.44 19.44
N ALA A 795 11.11 -16.75 20.49
CA ALA A 795 10.86 -17.91 21.34
C ALA A 795 9.51 -17.81 22.05
N ILE A 796 9.16 -16.63 22.58
CA ILE A 796 7.84 -16.38 23.19
C ILE A 796 6.74 -16.59 22.14
N GLN A 797 6.90 -16.08 20.92
CA GLN A 797 5.93 -16.29 19.84
C GLN A 797 5.75 -17.78 19.49
N VAL A 798 6.85 -18.53 19.41
CA VAL A 798 6.82 -19.98 19.14
C VAL A 798 6.16 -20.76 20.28
N VAL A 799 6.38 -20.36 21.54
CA VAL A 799 5.68 -20.96 22.69
C VAL A 799 4.17 -20.69 22.62
N CYS A 800 3.76 -19.45 22.33
CA CYS A 800 2.34 -19.12 22.11
C CYS A 800 1.73 -19.93 20.96
N LEU A 801 2.46 -20.08 19.86
CA LEU A 801 2.05 -20.93 18.73
C LEU A 801 1.90 -22.39 19.15
N GLY A 802 2.83 -22.92 19.96
CA GLY A 802 2.77 -24.27 20.52
C GLY A 802 1.54 -24.48 21.42
N VAL A 803 1.22 -23.51 22.28
CA VAL A 803 0.01 -23.53 23.12
C VAL A 803 -1.25 -23.55 22.25
N LEU A 804 -1.32 -22.69 21.24
CA LEU A 804 -2.44 -22.66 20.29
C LEU A 804 -2.57 -23.99 19.53
N TRP A 805 -1.46 -24.61 19.15
CA TRP A 805 -1.46 -25.92 18.49
C TRP A 805 -1.98 -27.04 19.41
N LEU A 806 -1.57 -27.05 20.68
CA LEU A 806 -2.05 -28.02 21.67
C LEU A 806 -3.56 -27.89 21.88
N VAL A 807 -4.05 -26.65 22.04
CA VAL A 807 -5.49 -26.37 22.17
C VAL A 807 -6.23 -26.86 20.91
N LYS A 808 -5.70 -26.57 19.72
CA LYS A 808 -6.25 -27.03 18.44
C LYS A 808 -6.31 -28.56 18.33
N SER A 809 -5.30 -29.27 18.83
CA SER A 809 -5.24 -30.74 18.75
C SER A 809 -6.17 -31.43 19.77
N SER A 810 -6.58 -30.71 20.81
CA SER A 810 -7.47 -31.23 21.84
C SER A 810 -8.95 -31.15 21.43
N GLN A 811 -9.84 -31.78 22.21
CA GLN A 811 -11.29 -31.60 22.08
C GLN A 811 -11.74 -30.16 22.40
N MET A 812 -10.86 -29.33 22.98
CA MET A 812 -11.08 -27.91 23.20
C MET A 812 -10.67 -27.05 22.00
N SER A 813 -10.62 -27.60 20.78
CA SER A 813 -10.30 -26.82 19.56
C SER A 813 -11.22 -25.61 19.36
N LEU A 814 -12.45 -25.70 19.89
CA LEU A 814 -13.43 -24.62 19.95
C LEU A 814 -12.96 -23.43 20.80
N ALA A 815 -12.03 -23.60 21.74
CA ALA A 815 -11.50 -22.52 22.57
C ALA A 815 -10.40 -21.69 21.87
N LEU A 816 -9.96 -22.09 20.68
CA LEU A 816 -8.86 -21.46 19.93
C LEU A 816 -8.99 -19.93 19.81
N PRO A 817 -10.16 -19.35 19.52
CA PRO A 817 -10.28 -17.89 19.38
C PRO A 817 -10.11 -17.14 20.72
N PHE A 818 -10.53 -17.74 21.84
CA PHE A 818 -10.33 -17.16 23.17
C PHE A 818 -8.85 -17.16 23.54
N VAL A 819 -8.15 -18.26 23.26
CA VAL A 819 -6.70 -18.37 23.48
C VAL A 819 -5.94 -17.38 22.59
N LEU A 820 -6.40 -17.16 21.36
CA LEU A 820 -5.84 -16.12 20.50
C LEU A 820 -6.04 -14.73 21.10
N ILE A 821 -7.24 -14.39 21.58
CA ILE A 821 -7.50 -13.10 22.23
C ILE A 821 -6.63 -12.93 23.47
N LEU A 822 -6.35 -14.00 24.22
CA LEU A 822 -5.46 -13.96 25.39
C LEU A 822 -4.01 -13.57 25.05
N THR A 823 -3.58 -13.74 23.79
CA THR A 823 -2.25 -13.26 23.35
C THR A 823 -2.15 -11.73 23.28
N ILE A 824 -3.27 -11.02 23.18
CA ILE A 824 -3.32 -9.54 23.16
C ILE A 824 -2.87 -8.94 24.50
N PRO A 825 -3.48 -9.27 25.66
CA PRO A 825 -3.02 -8.76 26.95
C PRO A 825 -1.62 -9.26 27.29
N LEU A 826 -1.23 -10.46 26.84
CA LEU A 826 0.15 -10.94 26.96
C LEU A 826 1.13 -9.98 26.27
N ARG A 827 0.85 -9.57 25.02
CA ARG A 827 1.66 -8.58 24.30
C ARG A 827 1.69 -7.23 25.01
N MET A 828 0.57 -6.78 25.58
CA MET A 828 0.53 -5.54 26.36
C MET A 828 1.42 -5.63 27.60
N LEU A 829 1.39 -6.75 28.33
CA LEU A 829 2.24 -6.97 29.52
C LEU A 829 3.72 -7.09 29.17
N MET A 830 4.05 -7.65 28.00
CA MET A 830 5.42 -7.69 27.49
C MET A 830 6.00 -6.29 27.23
N THR A 831 5.14 -5.30 26.94
CA THR A 831 5.54 -3.91 26.72
C THR A 831 5.82 -3.24 28.07
N GLY A 832 7.09 -2.90 28.33
CA GLY A 832 7.52 -2.23 29.57
C GLY A 832 8.23 -3.15 30.58
N HIS A 833 7.81 -4.41 30.74
CA HIS A 833 8.48 -5.35 31.66
C HIS A 833 9.65 -6.11 31.03
N LEU A 834 9.48 -6.64 29.82
CA LEU A 834 10.47 -7.50 29.15
C LEU A 834 11.21 -6.81 28.02
N PHE A 835 10.57 -5.85 27.36
CA PHE A 835 11.11 -5.12 26.21
C PHE A 835 10.88 -3.62 26.39
N THR A 836 11.84 -2.82 25.94
CA THR A 836 11.70 -1.37 25.90
C THR A 836 10.71 -0.96 24.81
N GLU A 837 10.10 0.23 24.94
CA GLU A 837 9.16 0.73 23.92
C GLU A 837 9.81 0.85 22.54
N LEU A 838 11.10 1.21 22.48
CA LEU A 838 11.86 1.27 21.23
C LEU A 838 12.05 -0.11 20.59
N GLU A 839 12.44 -1.13 21.38
CA GLU A 839 12.58 -2.50 20.88
C GLU A 839 11.24 -3.07 20.42
N MET A 840 10.15 -2.80 21.17
CA MET A 840 8.81 -3.23 20.78
C MET A 840 8.36 -2.54 19.50
N LYS A 841 8.61 -1.24 19.34
CA LYS A 841 8.39 -0.53 18.07
C LYS A 841 9.19 -1.14 16.93
N CYS A 842 10.45 -1.55 17.14
CA CYS A 842 11.23 -2.22 16.10
C CYS A 842 10.71 -3.63 15.73
N LEU A 843 10.20 -4.39 16.71
CA LEU A 843 9.76 -5.78 16.54
C LEU A 843 8.30 -5.92 16.09
N ASP A 844 7.48 -4.90 16.32
CA ASP A 844 6.02 -4.91 16.17
C ASP A 844 5.48 -3.68 15.40
N ALA A 845 6.33 -2.85 14.79
CA ALA A 845 5.87 -1.74 13.95
C ALA A 845 5.03 -2.25 12.77
N ASP A 846 3.91 -1.55 12.56
CA ASP A 846 2.97 -1.80 11.48
C ASP A 846 3.52 -1.42 10.09
N ASP A 847 4.56 -0.57 10.06
CA ASP A 847 5.24 -0.09 8.86
C ASP A 847 6.48 -0.93 8.49
N ALA A 848 6.62 -1.27 7.21
CA ALA A 848 7.84 -1.86 6.63
C ALA A 848 9.07 -0.93 6.72
N LYS A 849 8.87 0.35 7.03
CA LYS A 849 9.91 1.31 7.43
C LYS A 849 9.47 1.98 8.71
N VAL A 850 10.11 1.66 9.82
CA VAL A 850 9.82 2.31 11.11
C VAL A 850 10.16 3.79 10.98
N THR A 851 9.15 4.64 10.88
CA THR A 851 9.30 6.09 11.07
C THR A 851 9.30 6.38 12.55
N PHE A 852 10.46 6.74 13.09
CA PHE A 852 10.59 7.23 14.44
C PHE A 852 10.35 8.74 14.43
N GLU A 853 9.34 9.20 15.18
CA GLU A 853 9.38 10.54 15.76
C GLU A 853 10.36 10.47 16.95
N GLU A 854 11.40 11.31 16.89
CA GLU A 854 12.37 11.60 17.95
C GLU A 854 13.26 10.43 18.45
N GLU A 855 14.56 10.50 18.17
CA GLU A 855 15.59 9.87 19.01
C GLU A 855 16.29 10.96 19.82
N PRO A 856 15.97 11.13 21.13
CA PRO A 856 16.78 11.95 22.03
C PRO A 856 18.00 11.16 22.51
N GLY A 857 19.20 11.71 22.28
CA GLY A 857 20.36 11.43 23.13
C GLY A 857 21.33 10.31 22.73
N LYS A 858 21.65 10.12 21.43
CA LYS A 858 22.84 9.35 21.04
C LYS A 858 23.91 10.27 20.42
N ASP A 859 24.89 10.59 21.25
CA ASP A 859 26.06 11.39 20.93
C ASP A 859 26.91 10.68 19.85
N VAL A 860 27.14 11.36 18.72
CA VAL A 860 27.71 10.76 17.48
C VAL A 860 29.24 10.86 17.45
N TYR A 861 29.90 11.16 18.57
CA TYR A 861 31.34 11.43 18.61
C TYR A 861 32.24 10.28 19.11
N CYS A 862 31.74 9.05 19.30
CA CYS A 862 32.58 7.97 19.85
C CYS A 862 33.14 6.92 18.87
N GLU A 863 32.92 7.03 17.56
CA GLU A 863 33.59 6.13 16.61
C GLU A 863 34.11 6.86 15.37
N SER A 864 35.26 7.51 15.50
CA SER A 864 36.19 7.66 14.37
C SER A 864 37.62 7.79 14.89
N GLN A 865 38.44 6.80 14.56
CA GLN A 865 39.90 6.89 14.72
C GLN A 865 40.40 7.84 13.62
N MET A 866 41.09 8.93 14.01
CA MET A 866 41.69 9.88 13.06
C MET A 866 42.74 9.16 12.18
N PRO A 867 42.72 9.34 10.85
CA PRO A 867 43.90 9.06 10.04
C PRO A 867 44.96 10.16 10.27
N LEU A 868 46.22 9.72 10.42
CA LEU A 868 47.43 10.57 10.49
C LEU A 868 47.58 11.49 9.28
#